data_AF-A0A7W0CT27-F1
#
_entry.id   AF-A0A7W0CT27-F1
#
_cell.length_a   1.000
_cell.length_b   1.000
_cell.length_c   1.000
_cell.angle_alpha   90.00
_cell.angle_beta   90.00
_cell.angle_gamma   90.00
#
_symmetry.space_group_name_H-M   'P 1'
#
loop_
_entity.id
_entity.type
_entity.pdbx_description
1 polymer ?
#
loop_
_entity_poly.entity_id
_entity_poly.type
_entity_poly.pdbx_seq_one_letter_code
_entity_poly.pdbx_strand_id
1 'polypeptide(L)'
;METQYPAHWEADVVLADGGTAHVRPIRPHDADLLRSFYSRLSDESIYFRFFGPRPKLTDREVTWFTNVDYTDRVALIATIGEEMVAVIRYDRIEAGEAEVAFLVEDAHQGRGVASVLLEHLAATARDNDIERFVADVLPANMKMMAVLRQAGYTAQSRFADGVVRMILDLTPTETSTEVTTAREHRAEARSIARLLTPGSVAVIGASREPGGVGQAVLRNLLGADFTGPVYPVHREVRAVAGVRAYPSITAIEDQVDLAVVAVPADSVIDVVKECAEKGVHGLVVVSSGFGETGTAGKERQDELASLARAYGLRVVGPNCLGIANTDPAVRLNATLAATVPGRGRVGFFSQSGALGTALLQRVAQRGMGISSFVSAGNRADVSGNDLLQYWEEDPATEVILLYLESLGNPRKFTRLARRISKRKPIVVVKSLGMPTAHSATELGLPDSAVSSLFEQAGVIRVDDLIQLFDVGQLLAHQPLPKGPRVGLVTNSDALGLLAVDACAGAGLEPRDPVNLGAAAGAEEFGTALAGVLPEVDAAVVIYMPPLPGASDEVAAALAEVAAGSGKPVMATFEGHLGMREKLAPIPSYAAPEEAVRALARAVGYAAWRERPAEIPPELEGTDAERARALVESALTTHDTSTAPEASSPDAASPDAAALDGGAGAGAVVELDAAELLACYGLTVWPAELVGSAEEAAFEGERLGWPVVLKVADPGASRMAGTVRLGLAGAESVRHAYTDLVARFGAEVPLAVQKMAPQPAVPTVVSVVEDPAFGPVLSFGLGEVTARLLADEGFRLAPLTRRDAAELVRSVRAAPLLFGQYGYPPVAVDALEDLLVRVGRLAHDLPEIARLDLDQVLVGESEVIVLGARAVLRTPEGPRLDGGPRRLL
;
A
#
# COMPACT_ATOMS: atom_id res chain seq x y z
N MET A 1 17.69 -35.09 14.52
CA MET A 1 16.81 -34.29 13.64
C MET A 1 17.67 -33.19 13.08
N GLU A 2 17.85 -33.11 11.76
CA GLU A 2 18.41 -31.89 11.17
C GLU A 2 17.41 -30.77 11.43
N THR A 3 17.84 -29.74 12.15
CA THR A 3 17.02 -28.57 12.41
C THR A 3 16.75 -27.88 11.07
N GLN A 4 15.48 -27.73 10.69
CA GLN A 4 15.09 -27.15 9.42
C GLN A 4 15.47 -25.66 9.38
N TYR A 5 16.13 -25.24 8.30
CA TYR A 5 16.57 -23.85 8.14
C TYR A 5 15.36 -22.90 7.97
N PRO A 6 15.23 -21.83 8.77
CA PRO A 6 14.09 -20.91 8.70
C PRO A 6 14.27 -19.89 7.57
N ALA A 7 14.03 -20.30 6.33
CA ALA A 7 14.21 -19.44 5.14
C ALA A 7 13.34 -18.17 5.15
N HIS A 8 12.17 -18.20 5.81
CA HIS A 8 11.26 -17.07 5.91
C HIS A 8 11.79 -15.90 6.77
N TRP A 9 12.90 -16.09 7.48
CA TRP A 9 13.61 -15.03 8.22
C TRP A 9 14.59 -14.22 7.34
N GLU A 10 14.88 -14.70 6.12
CA GLU A 10 15.72 -13.97 5.18
C GLU A 10 15.03 -12.68 4.71
N ALA A 11 15.82 -11.62 4.56
CA ALA A 11 15.32 -10.33 4.10
C ALA A 11 16.44 -9.45 3.55
N ASP A 12 16.15 -8.75 2.45
CA ASP A 12 16.95 -7.62 2.02
C ASP A 12 16.47 -6.35 2.72
N VAL A 13 17.40 -5.54 3.22
CA VAL A 13 17.08 -4.38 4.07
C VAL A 13 17.82 -3.14 3.59
N VAL A 14 17.20 -1.97 3.73
CA VAL A 14 17.85 -0.68 3.51
C VAL A 14 18.50 -0.19 4.81
N LEU A 15 19.79 0.13 4.72
CA LEU A 15 20.61 0.64 5.79
C LEU A 15 20.43 2.16 5.96
N ALA A 16 20.87 2.69 7.11
CA ALA A 16 20.69 4.11 7.43
C ALA A 16 21.44 5.06 6.47
N ASP A 17 22.45 4.55 5.77
CA ASP A 17 23.17 5.30 4.74
C ASP A 17 22.41 5.32 3.40
N GLY A 18 21.46 4.41 3.18
CA GLY A 18 20.69 4.26 1.93
C GLY A 18 21.16 3.10 1.05
N GLY A 19 22.24 2.39 1.41
CA GLY A 19 22.64 1.14 0.77
C GLY A 19 21.81 -0.04 1.28
N THR A 20 22.00 -1.22 0.67
CA THR A 20 21.30 -2.45 1.09
C THR A 20 22.23 -3.44 1.78
N ALA A 21 21.64 -4.38 2.52
CA ALA A 21 22.29 -5.56 3.04
C ALA A 21 21.32 -6.74 3.00
N HIS A 22 21.85 -7.96 2.98
CA HIS A 22 21.06 -9.17 3.09
C HIS A 22 21.15 -9.72 4.52
N VAL A 23 20.02 -9.93 5.17
CA VAL A 23 19.91 -10.49 6.52
C VAL A 23 19.43 -11.94 6.39
N ARG A 24 20.14 -12.87 7.04
CA ARG A 24 19.73 -14.28 7.09
C ARG A 24 20.20 -15.00 8.36
N PRO A 25 19.55 -16.12 8.73
CA PRO A 25 20.08 -17.01 9.76
C PRO A 25 21.48 -17.54 9.41
N ILE A 26 22.34 -17.68 10.41
CA ILE A 26 23.65 -18.32 10.25
C ILE A 26 23.47 -19.82 9.99
N ARG A 27 24.34 -20.39 9.15
CA ARG A 27 24.36 -21.82 8.82
C ARG A 27 25.66 -22.45 9.31
N PRO A 28 25.70 -23.77 9.58
CA PRO A 28 26.94 -24.47 9.94
C PRO A 28 28.10 -24.25 8.94
N HIS A 29 27.77 -24.10 7.65
CA HIS A 29 28.73 -23.87 6.56
C HIS A 29 29.34 -22.46 6.56
N ASP A 30 28.83 -21.51 7.35
CA ASP A 30 29.37 -20.15 7.44
C ASP A 30 30.65 -20.04 8.29
N ALA A 31 31.29 -21.16 8.62
CA ALA A 31 32.49 -21.20 9.46
C ALA A 31 33.63 -20.33 8.89
N ASP A 32 33.89 -20.45 7.58
CA ASP A 32 34.94 -19.67 6.92
C ASP A 32 34.55 -18.20 6.78
N LEU A 33 33.27 -17.93 6.53
CA LEU A 33 32.71 -16.58 6.48
C LEU A 33 32.86 -15.86 7.83
N LEU A 34 32.56 -16.55 8.94
CA LEU A 34 32.73 -16.03 10.30
C LEU A 34 34.20 -15.78 10.64
N ARG A 35 35.11 -16.66 10.23
CA ARG A 35 36.56 -16.46 10.41
C ARG A 35 37.08 -15.25 9.65
N SER A 36 36.65 -15.11 8.39
CA SER A 36 37.00 -13.98 7.53
C SER A 36 36.54 -12.67 8.17
N PHE A 37 35.26 -12.58 8.56
CA PHE A 37 34.70 -11.46 9.30
C PHE A 37 35.48 -11.14 10.59
N TYR A 38 35.73 -12.16 11.42
CA TYR A 38 36.44 -11.96 12.68
C TYR A 38 37.85 -11.40 12.51
N SER A 39 38.53 -11.77 11.42
CA SER A 39 39.89 -11.31 11.12
C SER A 39 39.97 -9.83 10.74
N ARG A 40 38.85 -9.21 10.35
CA ARG A 40 38.76 -7.79 9.99
C ARG A 40 38.33 -6.89 11.16
N LEU A 41 37.98 -7.47 12.30
CA LEU A 41 37.57 -6.72 13.49
C LEU A 41 38.76 -6.10 14.20
N SER A 42 38.55 -4.90 14.76
CA SER A 42 39.52 -4.28 15.64
C SER A 42 39.63 -5.03 16.98
N ASP A 43 40.81 -4.94 17.61
CA ASP A 43 41.04 -5.47 18.97
C ASP A 43 40.06 -4.87 19.98
N GLU A 44 39.65 -3.62 19.78
CA GLU A 44 38.66 -2.91 20.61
C GLU A 44 37.26 -3.55 20.49
N SER A 45 36.79 -3.79 19.25
CA SER A 45 35.51 -4.46 19.00
C SER A 45 35.48 -5.88 19.58
N ILE A 46 36.58 -6.62 19.47
CA ILE A 46 36.75 -7.95 20.09
C ILE A 46 36.71 -7.84 21.62
N TYR A 47 37.49 -6.92 22.20
CA TYR A 47 37.56 -6.73 23.65
C TYR A 47 36.19 -6.39 24.24
N PHE A 48 35.43 -5.49 23.61
CA PHE A 48 34.10 -5.14 24.08
C PHE A 48 33.09 -6.27 23.96
N ARG A 49 33.24 -7.17 22.97
CA ARG A 49 32.32 -8.31 22.78
C ARG A 49 32.55 -9.45 23.77
N PHE A 50 33.80 -9.73 24.11
CA PHE A 50 34.17 -10.90 24.93
C PHE A 50 34.68 -10.53 26.33
N PHE A 51 34.69 -9.24 26.66
CA PHE A 51 35.20 -8.69 27.92
C PHE A 51 36.66 -9.08 28.19
N GLY A 52 37.44 -9.26 27.13
CA GLY A 52 38.83 -9.68 27.21
C GLY A 52 39.48 -9.86 25.83
N PRO A 53 40.82 -9.92 25.76
CA PRO A 53 41.55 -10.12 24.53
C PRO A 53 41.29 -11.52 23.97
N ARG A 54 40.83 -11.60 22.73
CA ARG A 54 40.55 -12.87 22.04
C ARG A 54 40.98 -12.77 20.57
N PRO A 55 42.28 -12.75 20.28
CA PRO A 55 42.79 -12.38 18.95
C PRO A 55 42.34 -13.31 17.81
N LYS A 56 41.95 -14.56 18.12
CA LYS A 56 41.40 -15.52 17.16
C LYS A 56 40.33 -16.38 17.83
N LEU A 57 39.35 -16.82 17.04
CA LEU A 57 38.42 -17.87 17.44
C LEU A 57 39.06 -19.25 17.26
N THR A 58 38.87 -20.13 18.25
CA THR A 58 39.22 -21.55 18.15
C THR A 58 38.22 -22.30 17.27
N ASP A 59 38.60 -23.45 16.71
CA ASP A 59 37.70 -24.24 15.85
C ASP A 59 36.41 -24.65 16.58
N ARG A 60 36.54 -24.97 17.88
CA ARG A 60 35.40 -25.30 18.73
C ARG A 60 34.43 -24.12 18.88
N GLU A 61 34.95 -22.90 19.03
CA GLU A 61 34.13 -21.69 19.12
C GLU A 61 33.44 -21.36 17.80
N VAL A 62 34.15 -21.50 16.68
CA VAL A 62 33.54 -21.31 15.35
C VAL A 62 32.40 -22.29 15.14
N THR A 63 32.62 -23.58 15.40
CA THR A 63 31.55 -24.59 15.33
C THR A 63 30.39 -24.25 16.26
N TRP A 64 30.67 -23.86 17.51
CA TRP A 64 29.64 -23.46 18.47
C TRP A 64 28.83 -22.25 18.02
N PHE A 65 29.48 -21.28 17.35
CA PHE A 65 28.82 -20.05 16.92
C PHE A 65 28.00 -20.22 15.64
N THR A 66 28.36 -21.15 14.76
CA THR A 66 27.64 -21.43 13.49
C THR A 66 26.60 -22.54 13.59
N ASN A 67 26.70 -23.43 14.59
CA ASN A 67 25.72 -24.50 14.82
C ASN A 67 24.74 -24.06 15.90
N VAL A 68 23.57 -23.60 15.45
CA VAL A 68 22.46 -23.10 16.26
C VAL A 68 21.20 -23.93 15.98
N ASP A 69 20.27 -23.96 16.94
CA ASP A 69 19.03 -24.76 16.86
C ASP A 69 17.81 -23.94 16.39
N TYR A 70 17.99 -22.64 16.13
CA TYR A 70 16.97 -21.70 15.68
C TYR A 70 15.79 -21.51 16.67
N THR A 71 15.89 -22.00 17.90
CA THR A 71 14.84 -21.88 18.92
C THR A 71 15.40 -21.29 20.22
N ASP A 72 16.30 -22.03 20.88
CA ASP A 72 16.95 -21.60 22.12
C ASP A 72 18.23 -20.83 21.83
N ARG A 73 18.87 -21.11 20.70
CA ARG A 73 20.05 -20.43 20.20
C ARG A 73 19.76 -19.98 18.78
N VAL A 74 19.78 -18.68 18.56
CA VAL A 74 19.57 -18.06 17.24
C VAL A 74 20.71 -17.12 16.96
N ALA A 75 21.18 -17.12 15.71
CA ALA A 75 22.07 -16.09 15.22
C ALA A 75 21.67 -15.66 13.81
N LEU A 76 21.61 -14.35 13.59
CA LEU A 76 21.38 -13.72 12.30
C LEU A 76 22.65 -13.00 11.87
N ILE A 77 22.98 -13.08 10.60
CA ILE A 77 24.09 -12.36 9.98
C ILE A 77 23.56 -11.32 9.00
N ALA A 78 24.32 -10.24 8.83
CA ALA A 78 24.14 -9.33 7.70
C ALA A 78 25.32 -9.49 6.74
N THR A 79 25.03 -9.62 5.44
CA THR A 79 26.03 -9.71 4.38
C THR A 79 25.88 -8.56 3.38
N ILE A 80 27.01 -8.11 2.84
CA ILE A 80 27.09 -7.22 1.67
C ILE A 80 28.00 -7.92 0.67
N GLY A 81 27.47 -8.24 -0.51
CA GLY A 81 28.04 -9.19 -1.43
C GLY A 81 28.18 -10.56 -0.76
N GLU A 82 29.38 -11.13 -0.85
CA GLU A 82 29.73 -12.39 -0.20
C GLU A 82 30.32 -12.19 1.21
N GLU A 83 30.46 -10.94 1.68
CA GLU A 83 31.11 -10.64 2.94
C GLU A 83 30.10 -10.50 4.09
N MET A 84 30.33 -11.21 5.20
CA MET A 84 29.62 -10.96 6.46
C MET A 84 30.16 -9.67 7.08
N VAL A 85 29.26 -8.73 7.37
CA VAL A 85 29.59 -7.41 7.93
C VAL A 85 29.09 -7.25 9.37
N ALA A 86 28.18 -8.13 9.81
CA ALA A 86 27.70 -8.17 11.19
C ALA A 86 27.08 -9.53 11.54
N VAL A 87 27.08 -9.84 12.84
CA VAL A 87 26.34 -10.96 13.43
C VAL A 87 25.68 -10.51 14.73
N ILE A 88 24.42 -10.90 14.90
CA ILE A 88 23.66 -10.78 16.15
C ILE A 88 23.22 -12.17 16.58
N ARG A 89 23.13 -12.43 17.88
CA ARG A 89 22.62 -13.70 18.40
C ARG A 89 21.90 -13.52 19.71
N TYR A 90 20.99 -14.44 20.00
CA TYR A 90 20.52 -14.68 21.36
C TYR A 90 20.76 -16.13 21.79
N ASP A 91 20.94 -16.33 23.08
CA ASP A 91 20.94 -17.63 23.74
C ASP A 91 19.91 -17.55 24.91
N ARG A 92 18.92 -18.46 24.94
CA ARG A 92 17.88 -18.50 25.99
C ARG A 92 18.52 -18.79 27.34
N ILE A 93 18.20 -17.96 28.35
CA ILE A 93 18.68 -18.13 29.73
C ILE A 93 17.63 -18.88 30.54
N GLU A 94 16.37 -18.44 30.44
CA GLU A 94 15.21 -19.04 31.11
C GLU A 94 13.95 -18.87 30.25
N ALA A 95 12.80 -19.37 30.70
CA ALA A 95 11.54 -19.22 29.97
C ALA A 95 11.22 -17.72 29.77
N GLY A 96 10.95 -17.32 28.52
CA GLY A 96 10.66 -15.93 28.17
C GLY A 96 11.84 -14.95 28.16
N GLU A 97 13.07 -15.36 28.50
CA GLU A 97 14.23 -14.46 28.63
C GLU A 97 15.50 -14.99 27.92
N ALA A 98 16.14 -14.15 27.10
CA ALA A 98 17.37 -14.49 26.38
C ALA A 98 18.47 -13.43 26.48
N GLU A 99 19.72 -13.88 26.52
CA GLU A 99 20.91 -13.01 26.45
C GLU A 99 21.19 -12.65 24.98
N VAL A 100 21.41 -11.37 24.68
CA VAL A 100 21.71 -10.90 23.32
C VAL A 100 23.14 -10.41 23.21
N ALA A 101 23.78 -10.74 22.09
CA ALA A 101 25.09 -10.21 21.76
C ALA A 101 25.24 -9.86 20.29
N PHE A 102 26.06 -8.84 20.03
CA PHE A 102 26.21 -8.21 18.71
C PHE A 102 27.68 -8.03 18.36
N LEU A 103 28.00 -8.14 17.08
CA LEU A 103 29.31 -7.82 16.54
C LEU A 103 29.12 -7.21 15.16
N VAL A 104 29.68 -6.01 14.93
CA VAL A 104 29.60 -5.29 13.66
C VAL A 104 31.01 -4.89 13.26
N GLU A 105 31.37 -5.16 12.01
CA GLU A 105 32.66 -4.77 11.44
C GLU A 105 32.85 -3.26 11.53
N ASP A 106 34.05 -2.83 11.96
CA ASP A 106 34.34 -1.43 12.26
C ASP A 106 34.04 -0.50 11.06
N ALA A 107 34.34 -0.94 9.84
CA ALA A 107 34.05 -0.21 8.59
C ALA A 107 32.54 -0.04 8.31
N HIS A 108 31.69 -0.85 8.93
CA HIS A 108 30.23 -0.84 8.75
C HIS A 108 29.47 -0.26 9.95
N GLN A 109 30.18 0.18 10.99
CA GLN A 109 29.57 0.87 12.13
C GLN A 109 28.97 2.22 11.70
N GLY A 110 27.87 2.63 12.34
CA GLY A 110 27.16 3.87 12.00
C GLY A 110 26.22 3.77 10.78
N ARG A 111 26.24 2.66 10.05
CA ARG A 111 25.32 2.39 8.92
C ARG A 111 23.95 1.85 9.35
N GLY A 112 23.71 1.71 10.66
CA GLY A 112 22.44 1.23 11.21
C GLY A 112 22.23 -0.30 11.19
N VAL A 113 23.26 -1.07 10.79
CA VAL A 113 23.21 -2.55 10.67
C VAL A 113 22.76 -3.22 11.97
N ALA A 114 23.32 -2.83 13.12
CA ALA A 114 22.95 -3.39 14.42
C ALA A 114 21.47 -3.18 14.77
N SER A 115 20.93 -2.00 14.47
CA SER A 115 19.51 -1.70 14.73
C SER A 115 18.59 -2.54 13.85
N VAL A 116 18.93 -2.71 12.57
CA VAL A 116 18.18 -3.59 11.67
C VAL A 116 18.23 -5.03 12.18
N LEU A 117 19.43 -5.56 12.43
CA LEU A 117 19.59 -6.92 12.93
C LEU A 117 18.85 -7.17 14.25
N LEU A 118 18.80 -6.20 15.15
CA LEU A 118 18.03 -6.29 16.39
C LEU A 118 16.52 -6.36 16.14
N GLU A 119 15.99 -5.57 15.20
CA GLU A 119 14.57 -5.61 14.84
C GLU A 119 14.19 -6.99 14.28
N HIS A 120 15.03 -7.56 13.41
CA HIS A 120 14.84 -8.94 12.92
C HIS A 120 14.94 -9.96 14.05
N LEU A 121 15.97 -9.86 14.90
CA LEU A 121 16.16 -10.81 15.98
C LEU A 121 15.00 -10.77 16.99
N ALA A 122 14.51 -9.57 17.33
CA ALA A 122 13.35 -9.39 18.20
C ALA A 122 12.08 -10.01 17.60
N ALA A 123 11.87 -9.91 16.28
CA ALA A 123 10.77 -10.60 15.62
C ALA A 123 10.92 -12.12 15.73
N THR A 124 12.09 -12.67 15.41
CA THR A 124 12.34 -14.12 15.50
C THR A 124 12.24 -14.65 16.93
N ALA A 125 12.59 -13.83 17.93
CA ALA A 125 12.53 -14.23 19.32
C ALA A 125 11.08 -14.29 19.84
N ARG A 126 10.21 -13.39 19.36
CA ARG A 126 8.76 -13.47 19.64
C ARG A 126 8.14 -14.74 19.07
N ASP A 127 8.54 -15.15 17.87
CA ASP A 127 8.10 -16.41 17.26
C ASP A 127 8.54 -17.65 18.07
N ASN A 128 9.54 -17.48 18.96
CA ASN A 128 10.08 -18.51 19.83
C ASN A 128 9.71 -18.28 21.32
N ASP A 129 8.64 -17.56 21.62
CA ASP A 129 8.16 -17.29 22.99
C ASP A 129 9.22 -16.63 23.90
N ILE A 130 9.98 -15.67 23.36
CA ILE A 130 10.85 -14.79 24.13
C ILE A 130 10.16 -13.43 24.29
N GLU A 131 10.01 -13.01 25.54
CA GLU A 131 9.38 -11.74 25.91
C GLU A 131 10.42 -10.66 26.19
N ARG A 132 11.63 -11.03 26.63
CA ARG A 132 12.64 -10.08 27.11
C ARG A 132 14.04 -10.44 26.64
N PHE A 133 14.80 -9.41 26.27
CA PHE A 133 16.22 -9.48 25.99
C PHE A 133 17.03 -8.84 27.10
N VAL A 134 18.15 -9.49 27.43
CA VAL A 134 19.15 -8.98 28.37
C VAL A 134 20.49 -8.85 27.66
N ALA A 135 21.17 -7.73 27.89
CA ALA A 135 22.51 -7.50 27.37
C ALA A 135 23.40 -6.94 28.48
N ASP A 136 24.53 -7.60 28.73
CA ASP A 136 25.58 -7.07 29.59
C ASP A 136 26.59 -6.28 28.75
N VAL A 137 26.90 -5.05 29.15
CA VAL A 137 27.78 -4.14 28.39
C VAL A 137 28.82 -3.53 29.32
N LEU A 138 30.09 -3.47 28.89
CA LEU A 138 31.12 -2.79 29.67
C LEU A 138 30.81 -1.28 29.78
N PRO A 139 30.96 -0.68 30.98
CA PRO A 139 30.73 0.76 31.18
C PRO A 139 31.56 1.66 30.26
N ALA A 140 32.66 1.18 29.67
CA ALA A 140 33.46 1.95 28.72
C ALA A 140 32.87 2.00 27.29
N ASN A 141 31.98 1.06 26.92
CA ASN A 141 31.41 1.00 25.58
C ASN A 141 30.20 1.93 25.43
N MET A 142 30.46 3.24 25.41
CA MET A 142 29.44 4.27 25.25
C MET A 142 28.61 4.10 23.97
N LYS A 143 29.26 3.66 22.87
CA LYS A 143 28.61 3.46 21.57
C LYS A 143 27.53 2.39 21.66
N MET A 144 27.83 1.23 22.24
CA MET A 144 26.86 0.15 22.41
C MET A 144 25.72 0.56 23.35
N MET A 145 26.03 1.22 24.48
CA MET A 145 24.99 1.71 25.38
C MET A 145 24.04 2.71 24.68
N ALA A 146 24.56 3.55 23.78
CA ALA A 146 23.73 4.45 22.98
C ALA A 146 22.82 3.67 22.02
N VAL A 147 23.34 2.66 21.31
CA VAL A 147 22.55 1.80 20.41
C VAL A 147 21.43 1.08 21.16
N LEU A 148 21.75 0.46 22.31
CA LEU A 148 20.76 -0.26 23.11
C LEU A 148 19.70 0.70 23.69
N ARG A 149 20.08 1.87 24.21
CA ARG A 149 19.12 2.89 24.66
C ARG A 149 18.21 3.36 23.51
N GLN A 150 18.77 3.60 22.33
CA GLN A 150 18.00 3.96 21.15
C GLN A 150 17.07 2.82 20.67
N ALA A 151 17.39 1.57 20.99
CA ALA A 151 16.53 0.43 20.73
C ALA A 151 15.47 0.20 21.82
N GLY A 152 15.44 1.02 22.89
CA GLY A 152 14.47 0.91 23.97
C GLY A 152 14.97 0.18 25.21
N TYR A 153 16.24 -0.25 25.25
CA TYR A 153 16.77 -0.92 26.44
C TYR A 153 16.84 0.06 27.62
N THR A 154 16.36 -0.41 28.77
CA THR A 154 16.48 0.27 30.06
C THR A 154 17.69 -0.27 30.82
N ALA A 155 18.51 0.63 31.36
CA ALA A 155 19.66 0.24 32.16
C ALA A 155 19.21 -0.09 33.59
N GLN A 156 19.55 -1.28 34.08
CA GLN A 156 19.41 -1.62 35.49
C GLN A 156 20.76 -1.46 36.19
N SER A 157 20.82 -0.65 37.24
CA SER A 157 22.04 -0.49 38.03
C SER A 157 22.25 -1.71 38.93
N ARG A 158 22.84 -2.77 38.39
CA ARG A 158 23.44 -3.84 39.20
C ARG A 158 24.95 -3.75 39.01
N PHE A 159 25.64 -3.10 39.96
CA PHE A 159 27.11 -3.05 40.03
C PHE A 159 27.68 -4.35 40.64
N ALA A 160 27.24 -5.51 40.16
CA ALA A 160 27.94 -6.76 40.40
C ALA A 160 28.74 -7.06 39.12
N ASP A 161 30.03 -7.35 39.26
CA ASP A 161 30.94 -7.79 38.18
C ASP A 161 31.38 -6.75 37.12
N GLY A 162 31.16 -5.44 37.37
CA GLY A 162 31.77 -4.38 36.56
C GLY A 162 31.17 -4.18 35.16
N VAL A 163 30.02 -4.80 34.88
CA VAL A 163 29.21 -4.63 33.66
C VAL A 163 27.92 -3.85 33.96
N VAL A 164 27.33 -3.23 32.93
CA VAL A 164 26.00 -2.62 32.98
C VAL A 164 25.02 -3.57 32.31
N ARG A 165 24.08 -4.11 33.10
CA ARG A 165 22.98 -4.93 32.57
C ARG A 165 21.88 -4.05 32.00
N MET A 166 21.50 -4.30 30.76
CA MET A 166 20.43 -3.61 30.06
C MET A 166 19.34 -4.60 29.67
N ILE A 167 18.07 -4.20 29.82
CA ILE A 167 16.90 -5.04 29.52
C ILE A 167 16.02 -4.35 28.49
N LEU A 168 15.58 -5.11 27.49
CA LEU A 168 14.56 -4.71 26.51
C LEU A 168 13.36 -5.64 26.62
N ASP A 169 12.18 -5.05 26.79
CA ASP A 169 10.91 -5.74 26.63
C ASP A 169 10.58 -5.84 25.14
N LEU A 170 10.28 -7.03 24.65
CA LEU A 170 9.98 -7.29 23.24
C LEU A 170 8.50 -7.09 22.90
N THR A 171 7.66 -6.87 23.90
CA THR A 171 6.26 -6.50 23.70
C THR A 171 6.23 -5.16 22.94
N PRO A 172 5.70 -5.12 21.69
CA PRO A 172 5.69 -3.90 20.91
C PRO A 172 4.90 -2.81 21.63
N THR A 173 5.54 -1.69 21.91
CA THR A 173 4.88 -0.46 22.36
C THR A 173 4.65 0.47 21.18
N GLU A 174 3.65 1.34 21.24
CA GLU A 174 3.42 2.39 20.23
C GLU A 174 4.69 3.21 19.96
N THR A 175 5.42 3.56 21.02
CA THR A 175 6.69 4.30 20.89
C THR A 175 7.77 3.52 20.15
N SER A 176 7.82 2.19 20.30
CA SER A 176 8.83 1.36 19.63
C SER A 176 8.53 1.19 18.13
N THR A 177 7.26 1.06 17.75
CA THR A 177 6.84 0.92 16.36
C THR A 177 7.01 2.21 15.58
N GLU A 178 6.76 3.37 16.21
CA GLU A 178 7.03 4.70 15.64
C GLU A 178 8.51 4.90 15.33
N VAL A 179 9.41 4.53 16.25
CA VAL A 179 10.86 4.66 16.06
C VAL A 179 11.36 3.79 14.90
N THR A 180 10.91 2.54 14.83
CA THR A 180 11.24 1.62 13.74
C THR A 180 10.75 2.14 12.40
N THR A 181 9.49 2.59 12.35
CA THR A 181 8.89 3.20 11.15
C THR A 181 9.66 4.45 10.69
N ALA A 182 10.07 5.32 11.62
CA ALA A 182 10.83 6.52 11.29
C ALA A 182 12.25 6.19 10.78
N ARG A 183 12.85 5.08 11.22
CA ARG A 183 14.14 4.60 10.69
C ARG A 183 13.98 4.02 9.29
N GLU A 184 12.97 3.20 9.07
CA GLU A 184 12.58 2.68 7.74
C GLU A 184 12.46 3.85 6.75
N HIS A 185 11.68 4.86 7.13
CA HIS A 185 11.44 6.06 6.34
C HIS A 185 12.71 6.76 5.89
N ARG A 186 13.58 7.14 6.85
CA ARG A 186 14.83 7.85 6.54
C ARG A 186 15.80 7.03 5.70
N ALA A 187 15.86 5.71 5.93
CA ALA A 187 16.73 4.82 5.18
C ALA A 187 16.29 4.73 3.71
N GLU A 188 14.99 4.48 3.46
CA GLU A 188 14.44 4.38 2.11
C GLU A 188 14.47 5.71 1.36
N ALA A 189 14.09 6.81 2.02
CA ALA A 189 14.16 8.15 1.43
C ALA A 189 15.59 8.48 0.98
N ARG A 190 16.60 8.16 1.80
CA ARG A 190 18.02 8.36 1.45
C ARG A 190 18.49 7.44 0.32
N SER A 191 17.99 6.21 0.29
CA SER A 191 18.27 5.25 -0.78
C SER A 191 17.83 5.81 -2.15
N ILE A 192 16.63 6.38 -2.23
CA ILE A 192 16.12 7.02 -3.44
C ILE A 192 16.84 8.35 -3.74
N ALA A 193 17.17 9.14 -2.71
CA ALA A 193 17.91 10.38 -2.90
C ALA A 193 19.27 10.14 -3.60
N ARG A 194 19.97 9.04 -3.28
CA ARG A 194 21.23 8.66 -3.95
C ARG A 194 21.07 8.42 -5.45
N LEU A 195 19.88 7.98 -5.89
CA LEU A 195 19.56 7.77 -7.31
C LEU A 195 19.18 9.07 -8.01
N LEU A 196 18.45 9.95 -7.34
CA LEU A 196 17.91 11.19 -7.92
C LEU A 196 18.85 12.40 -7.80
N THR A 197 19.87 12.33 -6.94
CA THR A 197 20.86 13.40 -6.73
C THR A 197 22.30 12.89 -6.87
N PRO A 198 22.65 12.14 -7.94
CA PRO A 198 23.99 11.60 -8.11
C PRO A 198 25.00 12.74 -8.36
N GLY A 199 26.20 12.61 -7.81
CA GLY A 199 27.31 13.52 -8.12
C GLY A 199 27.98 13.20 -9.45
N SER A 200 27.82 11.98 -9.97
CA SER A 200 28.45 11.48 -11.20
C SER A 200 27.64 10.35 -11.85
N VAL A 201 27.65 10.27 -13.19
CA VAL A 201 26.86 9.27 -13.94
C VAL A 201 27.72 8.54 -14.98
N ALA A 202 27.73 7.21 -14.96
CA ALA A 202 28.27 6.40 -16.05
C ALA A 202 27.16 5.92 -16.99
N VAL A 203 27.39 5.92 -18.30
CA VAL A 203 26.44 5.43 -19.32
C VAL A 203 27.04 4.23 -20.03
N ILE A 204 26.62 3.04 -19.65
CA ILE A 204 27.13 1.76 -20.13
C ILE A 204 26.33 1.31 -21.35
N GLY A 205 27.03 1.06 -22.46
CA GLY A 205 26.39 0.84 -23.76
C GLY A 205 26.23 2.11 -24.59
N ALA A 206 26.89 3.21 -24.21
CA ALA A 206 26.96 4.43 -25.02
C ALA A 206 27.77 4.16 -26.30
N SER A 207 27.12 4.19 -27.48
CA SER A 207 27.78 3.95 -28.77
C SER A 207 27.78 5.20 -29.66
N ARG A 208 28.54 5.16 -30.76
CA ARG A 208 28.52 6.23 -31.79
C ARG A 208 27.33 6.12 -32.73
N GLU A 209 26.58 5.03 -32.67
CA GLU A 209 25.45 4.77 -33.57
C GLU A 209 24.33 5.79 -33.31
N PRO A 210 23.94 6.59 -34.31
CA PRO A 210 22.82 7.49 -34.19
C PRO A 210 21.54 6.74 -33.84
N GLY A 211 20.83 7.18 -32.79
CA GLY A 211 19.59 6.55 -32.33
C GLY A 211 19.77 5.38 -31.37
N GLY A 212 21.01 4.99 -31.02
CA GLY A 212 21.26 4.01 -29.97
C GLY A 212 20.80 4.49 -28.60
N VAL A 213 20.22 3.60 -27.80
CA VAL A 213 19.66 3.88 -26.45
C VAL A 213 20.69 4.56 -25.54
N GLY A 214 21.90 4.01 -25.41
CA GLY A 214 22.96 4.61 -24.59
C GLY A 214 23.44 5.97 -25.11
N GLN A 215 23.40 6.20 -26.43
CA GLN A 215 23.72 7.51 -26.99
C GLN A 215 22.63 8.55 -26.68
N ALA A 216 21.36 8.14 -26.73
CA ALA A 216 20.24 9.03 -26.42
C ALA A 216 20.32 9.52 -24.96
N VAL A 217 20.53 8.61 -24.00
CA VAL A 217 20.68 9.00 -22.58
C VAL A 217 21.87 9.94 -22.38
N LEU A 218 23.02 9.64 -22.99
CA LEU A 218 24.19 10.50 -22.90
C LEU A 218 23.90 11.91 -23.42
N ARG A 219 23.24 12.04 -24.57
CA ARG A 219 22.85 13.35 -25.11
C ARG A 219 21.84 14.08 -24.24
N ASN A 220 20.91 13.35 -23.63
CA ASN A 220 19.92 13.93 -22.73
C ASN A 220 20.55 14.48 -21.44
N LEU A 221 21.52 13.75 -20.86
CA LEU A 221 22.30 14.24 -19.71
C LEU A 221 23.08 15.51 -20.05
N LEU A 222 23.75 15.54 -21.21
CA LEU A 222 24.49 16.71 -21.66
C LEU A 222 23.56 17.88 -22.01
N GLY A 223 22.44 17.63 -22.67
CA GLY A 223 21.47 18.65 -23.06
C GLY A 223 20.67 19.24 -21.89
N ALA A 224 20.58 18.51 -20.77
CA ALA A 224 20.01 19.02 -19.53
C ALA A 224 20.98 19.89 -18.72
N ASP A 225 22.25 19.96 -19.12
CA ASP A 225 23.35 20.54 -18.35
C ASP A 225 23.51 19.88 -16.97
N PHE A 226 23.57 18.54 -16.93
CA PHE A 226 23.86 17.81 -15.70
C PHE A 226 25.13 18.36 -15.03
N THR A 227 25.03 18.61 -13.74
CA THR A 227 26.05 19.39 -13.00
C THR A 227 27.30 18.57 -12.64
N GLY A 228 27.19 17.25 -12.62
CA GLY A 228 28.29 16.32 -12.37
C GLY A 228 28.97 15.78 -13.64
N PRO A 229 30.10 15.06 -13.52
CA PRO A 229 30.73 14.42 -14.67
C PRO A 229 29.90 13.25 -15.21
N VAL A 230 29.95 13.08 -16.54
CA VAL A 230 29.29 11.99 -17.26
C VAL A 230 30.35 11.13 -17.95
N TYR A 231 30.31 9.81 -17.73
CA TYR A 231 31.28 8.85 -18.23
C TYR A 231 30.65 7.83 -19.19
N PRO A 232 30.79 8.00 -20.51
CA PRO A 232 30.43 6.96 -21.47
C PRO A 232 31.31 5.71 -21.28
N VAL A 233 30.71 4.53 -21.24
CA VAL A 233 31.43 3.25 -21.16
C VAL A 233 31.15 2.42 -22.41
N HIS A 234 32.22 2.13 -23.15
CA HIS A 234 32.21 1.34 -24.38
C HIS A 234 33.58 0.69 -24.62
N ARG A 235 33.60 -0.62 -24.90
CA ARG A 235 34.85 -1.43 -24.99
C ARG A 235 35.89 -0.88 -25.99
N GLU A 236 35.45 -0.49 -27.19
CA GLU A 236 36.37 -0.17 -28.30
C GLU A 236 36.49 1.32 -28.63
N VAL A 237 35.52 2.13 -28.22
CA VAL A 237 35.39 3.52 -28.69
C VAL A 237 36.04 4.43 -27.66
N ARG A 238 36.84 5.40 -28.14
CA ARG A 238 37.55 6.35 -27.27
C ARG A 238 36.75 7.60 -26.90
N ALA A 239 35.71 7.93 -27.67
CA ALA A 239 34.83 9.05 -27.39
C ALA A 239 33.42 8.85 -27.98
N VAL A 240 32.40 9.28 -27.24
CA VAL A 240 30.98 9.25 -27.65
C VAL A 240 30.38 10.63 -27.40
N ALA A 241 29.68 11.18 -28.40
CA ALA A 241 29.10 12.54 -28.34
C ALA A 241 30.08 13.65 -27.88
N GLY A 242 31.39 13.50 -28.19
CA GLY A 242 32.43 14.45 -27.79
C GLY A 242 33.00 14.25 -26.39
N VAL A 243 32.49 13.29 -25.61
CA VAL A 243 32.96 12.95 -24.26
C VAL A 243 33.88 11.72 -24.31
N ARG A 244 34.96 11.71 -23.50
CA ARG A 244 35.90 10.59 -23.39
C ARG A 244 35.17 9.34 -22.92
N ALA A 245 35.33 8.23 -23.66
CA ALA A 245 34.75 6.95 -23.30
C ALA A 245 35.79 6.02 -22.66
N TYR A 246 35.32 5.17 -21.75
CA TYR A 246 36.12 4.21 -20.99
C TYR A 246 35.77 2.76 -21.39
N PRO A 247 36.74 1.83 -21.39
CA PRO A 247 36.50 0.45 -21.82
C PRO A 247 35.62 -0.35 -20.84
N SER A 248 35.68 -0.02 -19.55
CA SER A 248 34.86 -0.56 -18.46
C SER A 248 34.57 0.54 -17.45
N ILE A 249 33.60 0.32 -16.55
CA ILE A 249 33.31 1.26 -15.47
C ILE A 249 34.44 1.30 -14.43
N THR A 250 35.13 0.17 -14.22
CA THR A 250 36.29 0.05 -13.32
C THR A 250 37.52 0.82 -13.81
N ALA A 251 37.60 1.12 -15.11
CA ALA A 251 38.69 1.92 -15.69
C ALA A 251 38.52 3.44 -15.48
N ILE A 252 37.38 3.89 -14.95
CA ILE A 252 37.18 5.29 -14.55
C ILE A 252 37.97 5.52 -13.28
N GLU A 253 38.81 6.57 -13.22
CA GLU A 253 39.62 6.87 -12.03
C GLU A 253 38.76 7.47 -10.91
N ASP A 254 37.83 8.37 -11.27
CA ASP A 254 36.93 9.04 -10.35
C ASP A 254 35.84 8.11 -9.80
N GLN A 255 35.18 8.53 -8.71
CA GLN A 255 34.01 7.85 -8.16
C GLN A 255 32.82 7.95 -9.13
N VAL A 256 31.96 6.93 -9.12
CA VAL A 256 30.74 6.87 -9.94
C VAL A 256 29.55 6.56 -9.04
N ASP A 257 28.59 7.47 -8.96
CA ASP A 257 27.44 7.32 -8.06
C ASP A 257 26.29 6.53 -8.69
N LEU A 258 26.03 6.76 -9.99
CA LEU A 258 24.92 6.14 -10.73
C LEU A 258 25.41 5.56 -12.06
N ALA A 259 24.94 4.36 -12.42
CA ALA A 259 25.18 3.79 -13.76
C ALA A 259 23.87 3.59 -14.53
N VAL A 260 23.78 4.13 -15.73
CA VAL A 260 22.73 3.82 -16.70
C VAL A 260 23.18 2.65 -17.56
N VAL A 261 22.41 1.57 -17.58
CA VAL A 261 22.74 0.31 -18.24
C VAL A 261 21.86 0.13 -19.48
N ALA A 262 22.49 0.26 -20.65
CA ALA A 262 21.87 0.15 -21.98
C ALA A 262 22.58 -0.91 -22.85
N VAL A 263 22.84 -2.09 -22.27
CA VAL A 263 23.44 -3.26 -22.93
C VAL A 263 22.43 -4.42 -23.04
N PRO A 264 22.63 -5.43 -23.91
CA PRO A 264 21.72 -6.59 -23.97
C PRO A 264 21.52 -7.27 -22.61
N ALA A 265 20.32 -7.80 -22.36
CA ALA A 265 19.93 -8.39 -21.06
C ALA A 265 20.94 -9.42 -20.52
N ASP A 266 21.48 -10.27 -21.40
CA ASP A 266 22.43 -11.32 -21.02
C ASP A 266 23.77 -10.76 -20.49
N SER A 267 24.09 -9.49 -20.76
CA SER A 267 25.30 -8.82 -20.27
C SER A 267 25.06 -7.94 -19.03
N VAL A 268 23.81 -7.76 -18.61
CA VAL A 268 23.48 -6.85 -17.49
C VAL A 268 24.04 -7.39 -16.16
N ILE A 269 23.99 -8.69 -15.93
CA ILE A 269 24.49 -9.30 -14.68
C ILE A 269 25.99 -9.07 -14.49
N ASP A 270 26.79 -9.18 -15.55
CA ASP A 270 28.23 -8.88 -15.48
C ASP A 270 28.48 -7.39 -15.19
N VAL A 271 27.67 -6.51 -15.79
CA VAL A 271 27.73 -5.06 -15.52
C VAL A 271 27.39 -4.75 -14.07
N VAL A 272 26.43 -5.44 -13.45
CA VAL A 272 26.10 -5.27 -12.03
C VAL A 272 27.32 -5.57 -11.16
N LYS A 273 28.08 -6.63 -11.45
CA LYS A 273 29.30 -6.99 -10.73
C LYS A 273 30.39 -5.94 -10.88
N GLU A 274 30.62 -5.43 -12.10
CA GLU A 274 31.58 -4.35 -12.33
C GLU A 274 31.17 -3.05 -11.60
N CYS A 275 29.87 -2.74 -11.56
CA CYS A 275 29.35 -1.58 -10.83
C CYS A 275 29.50 -1.75 -9.32
N ALA A 276 29.29 -2.96 -8.80
CA ALA A 276 29.51 -3.28 -7.40
C ALA A 276 30.99 -3.11 -7.01
N GLU A 277 31.93 -3.61 -7.82
CA GLU A 277 33.36 -3.43 -7.60
C GLU A 277 33.75 -1.95 -7.61
N LYS A 278 33.14 -1.15 -8.49
CA LYS A 278 33.37 0.30 -8.56
C LYS A 278 32.75 1.07 -7.38
N GLY A 279 31.84 0.47 -6.62
CA GLY A 279 31.15 1.12 -5.49
C GLY A 279 29.99 2.04 -5.91
N VAL A 280 29.35 1.75 -7.04
CA VAL A 280 28.18 2.50 -7.51
C VAL A 280 27.03 2.38 -6.48
N HIS A 281 26.19 3.41 -6.34
CA HIS A 281 25.05 3.37 -5.41
C HIS A 281 23.79 2.76 -6.03
N GLY A 282 23.61 2.90 -7.35
CA GLY A 282 22.52 2.23 -8.03
C GLY A 282 22.54 2.29 -9.55
N LEU A 283 21.57 1.59 -10.13
CA LEU A 283 21.50 1.27 -11.54
C LEU A 283 20.17 1.75 -12.13
N VAL A 284 20.24 2.33 -13.33
CA VAL A 284 19.07 2.59 -14.18
C VAL A 284 19.15 1.65 -15.36
N VAL A 285 18.40 0.55 -15.31
CA VAL A 285 18.43 -0.49 -16.35
C VAL A 285 17.32 -0.21 -17.36
N VAL A 286 17.70 0.41 -18.47
CA VAL A 286 16.76 0.73 -19.57
C VAL A 286 16.54 -0.47 -20.51
N SER A 287 17.43 -1.46 -20.45
CA SER A 287 17.37 -2.65 -21.29
C SER A 287 16.12 -3.50 -21.04
N SER A 288 15.49 -3.96 -22.12
CA SER A 288 14.47 -5.01 -22.13
C SER A 288 15.12 -6.40 -22.23
N GLY A 289 14.31 -7.46 -22.18
CA GLY A 289 14.68 -8.87 -22.17
C GLY A 289 14.52 -9.55 -20.80
N PHE A 290 13.63 -9.04 -19.93
CA PHE A 290 13.47 -9.49 -18.55
C PHE A 290 12.06 -10.07 -18.34
N GLY A 291 11.41 -9.83 -17.19
CA GLY A 291 10.13 -10.43 -16.82
C GLY A 291 9.03 -10.32 -17.88
N GLU A 292 9.08 -9.32 -18.76
CA GLU A 292 8.15 -9.15 -19.87
C GLU A 292 8.28 -10.19 -20.99
N THR A 293 9.36 -10.97 -21.00
CA THR A 293 9.61 -12.03 -22.01
C THR A 293 9.20 -13.43 -21.55
N GLY A 294 8.59 -13.56 -20.36
CA GLY A 294 8.14 -14.83 -19.79
C GLY A 294 9.09 -15.38 -18.73
N THR A 295 9.01 -16.68 -18.44
CA THR A 295 9.67 -17.32 -17.28
C THR A 295 11.18 -17.12 -17.24
N ALA A 296 11.89 -17.37 -18.35
CA ALA A 296 13.35 -17.21 -18.39
C ALA A 296 13.78 -15.74 -18.17
N GLY A 297 13.00 -14.79 -18.66
CA GLY A 297 13.24 -13.38 -18.41
C GLY A 297 12.93 -12.97 -16.97
N LYS A 298 11.94 -13.61 -16.33
CA LYS A 298 11.63 -13.43 -14.91
C LYS A 298 12.76 -13.95 -14.02
N GLU A 299 13.29 -15.14 -14.29
CA GLU A 299 14.47 -15.68 -13.56
C GLU A 299 15.66 -14.71 -13.63
N ARG A 300 15.93 -14.15 -14.81
CA ARG A 300 16.98 -13.14 -14.99
C ARG A 300 16.69 -11.83 -14.24
N GLN A 301 15.42 -11.44 -14.15
CA GLN A 301 15.00 -10.26 -13.40
C GLN A 301 15.19 -10.45 -11.89
N ASP A 302 14.82 -11.62 -11.39
CA ASP A 302 14.97 -11.99 -9.99
C ASP A 302 16.46 -12.09 -9.63
N GLU A 303 17.30 -12.64 -10.52
CA GLU A 303 18.76 -12.65 -10.38
C GLU A 303 19.34 -11.22 -10.35
N LEU A 304 18.90 -10.33 -11.25
CA LEU A 304 19.31 -8.92 -11.26
C LEU A 304 19.00 -8.22 -9.92
N ALA A 305 17.76 -8.37 -9.43
CA ALA A 305 17.33 -7.74 -8.19
C ALA A 305 18.10 -8.31 -6.98
N SER A 306 18.19 -9.65 -6.89
CA SER A 306 18.91 -10.34 -5.82
C SER A 306 20.39 -9.94 -5.78
N LEU A 307 21.06 -9.94 -6.92
CA LEU A 307 22.47 -9.58 -7.02
C LEU A 307 22.71 -8.11 -6.64
N ALA A 308 21.89 -7.18 -7.17
CA ALA A 308 22.02 -5.77 -6.84
C ALA A 308 21.84 -5.53 -5.33
N ARG A 309 20.77 -6.08 -4.74
CA ARG A 309 20.49 -5.96 -3.30
C ARG A 309 21.61 -6.56 -2.44
N ALA A 310 22.16 -7.70 -2.85
CA ALA A 310 23.30 -8.31 -2.17
C ALA A 310 24.49 -7.35 -2.12
N TYR A 311 24.84 -6.70 -3.23
CA TYR A 311 26.00 -5.79 -3.31
C TYR A 311 25.74 -4.35 -2.80
N GLY A 312 24.59 -4.07 -2.19
CA GLY A 312 24.31 -2.74 -1.66
C GLY A 312 23.73 -1.75 -2.68
N LEU A 313 23.41 -2.22 -3.89
CA LEU A 313 22.92 -1.42 -5.02
C LEU A 313 21.39 -1.38 -5.03
N ARG A 314 20.83 -0.27 -5.53
CA ARG A 314 19.40 -0.19 -5.90
C ARG A 314 19.22 -0.21 -7.42
N VAL A 315 18.08 -0.73 -7.88
CA VAL A 315 17.78 -0.83 -9.33
C VAL A 315 16.47 -0.13 -9.66
N VAL A 316 16.54 0.83 -10.60
CA VAL A 316 15.38 1.35 -11.33
C VAL A 316 15.27 0.58 -12.65
N GLY A 317 14.11 -0.04 -12.89
CA GLY A 317 13.89 -0.94 -14.02
C GLY A 317 13.80 -2.42 -13.60
N PRO A 318 14.16 -3.37 -14.49
CA PRO A 318 14.60 -3.17 -15.88
C PRO A 318 13.47 -2.68 -16.80
N ASN A 319 13.75 -2.56 -18.10
CA ASN A 319 12.77 -2.16 -19.12
C ASN A 319 12.06 -0.83 -18.78
N CYS A 320 12.83 0.15 -18.35
CA CYS A 320 12.31 1.44 -17.92
C CYS A 320 12.65 2.58 -18.88
N LEU A 321 11.96 3.71 -18.72
CA LEU A 321 12.30 4.95 -19.44
C LEU A 321 13.51 5.67 -18.84
N GLY A 322 13.81 5.42 -17.56
CA GLY A 322 14.87 6.08 -16.79
C GLY A 322 14.33 7.09 -15.76
N ILE A 323 15.22 7.96 -15.28
CA ILE A 323 14.95 8.92 -14.19
C ILE A 323 15.36 10.35 -14.54
N ALA A 324 14.69 11.34 -13.96
CA ALA A 324 15.03 12.75 -14.08
C ALA A 324 14.84 13.52 -12.75
N ASN A 325 15.64 14.55 -12.55
CA ASN A 325 15.53 15.52 -11.45
C ASN A 325 15.84 16.92 -11.98
N THR A 326 14.87 17.83 -11.85
CA THR A 326 14.95 19.19 -12.41
C THR A 326 15.54 20.22 -11.44
N ASP A 327 16.02 19.79 -10.26
CA ASP A 327 16.71 20.67 -9.32
C ASP A 327 17.90 21.36 -10.02
N PRO A 328 18.01 22.70 -9.97
CA PRO A 328 19.11 23.43 -10.59
C PRO A 328 20.51 23.00 -10.11
N ALA A 329 20.62 22.44 -8.91
CA ALA A 329 21.86 21.92 -8.35
C ALA A 329 22.23 20.52 -8.87
N VAL A 330 21.31 19.84 -9.58
CA VAL A 330 21.51 18.48 -10.10
C VAL A 330 21.38 18.45 -11.62
N ARG A 331 20.22 18.84 -12.15
CA ARG A 331 19.86 18.83 -13.59
C ARG A 331 20.01 17.45 -14.26
N LEU A 332 19.49 16.41 -13.60
CA LEU A 332 19.58 15.05 -14.09
C LEU A 332 18.51 14.76 -15.14
N ASN A 333 18.91 14.34 -16.34
CA ASN A 333 18.02 13.72 -17.33
C ASN A 333 18.65 12.40 -17.83
N ALA A 334 18.49 11.34 -17.03
CA ALA A 334 18.92 9.98 -17.36
C ALA A 334 17.75 9.18 -17.98
N THR A 335 16.95 9.81 -18.84
CA THR A 335 15.78 9.19 -19.49
C THR A 335 16.01 8.99 -20.99
N LEU A 336 15.16 8.17 -21.62
CA LEU A 336 15.05 8.07 -23.08
C LEU A 336 14.06 9.08 -23.68
N ALA A 337 13.44 9.93 -22.87
CA ALA A 337 12.47 10.90 -23.35
C ALA A 337 13.18 12.02 -24.14
N ALA A 338 12.61 12.41 -25.28
CA ALA A 338 13.12 13.53 -26.07
C ALA A 338 12.93 14.89 -25.37
N THR A 339 11.86 15.00 -24.58
CA THR A 339 11.53 16.21 -23.82
C THR A 339 11.12 15.83 -22.41
N VAL A 340 11.83 16.37 -21.43
CA VAL A 340 11.43 16.35 -20.02
C VAL A 340 10.81 17.71 -19.70
N PRO A 341 9.65 17.77 -19.00
CA PRO A 341 9.06 19.03 -18.58
C PRO A 341 10.04 19.87 -17.76
N GLY A 342 9.85 21.19 -17.80
CA GLY A 342 10.65 22.12 -17.00
C GLY A 342 10.49 21.89 -15.49
N ARG A 343 11.23 22.66 -14.70
CA ARG A 343 11.13 22.61 -13.25
C ARG A 343 9.72 22.97 -12.78
N GLY A 344 9.19 22.18 -11.85
CA GLY A 344 7.97 22.49 -11.12
C GLY A 344 7.91 21.73 -9.82
N ARG A 345 6.67 21.43 -9.38
CA ARG A 345 6.38 20.96 -8.02
C ARG A 345 5.81 19.53 -8.00
N VAL A 346 5.79 18.87 -9.17
CA VAL A 346 5.13 17.58 -9.36
C VAL A 346 6.15 16.45 -9.35
N GLY A 347 6.04 15.53 -8.40
CA GLY A 347 6.73 14.24 -8.42
C GLY A 347 5.92 13.25 -9.25
N PHE A 348 6.55 12.58 -10.22
CA PHE A 348 5.83 11.69 -11.14
C PHE A 348 6.47 10.30 -11.24
N PHE A 349 5.69 9.28 -10.87
CA PHE A 349 6.06 7.86 -10.98
C PHE A 349 5.26 7.16 -12.07
N SER A 350 5.93 6.34 -12.89
CA SER A 350 5.27 5.53 -13.90
C SER A 350 5.86 4.13 -14.01
N GLN A 351 5.00 3.10 -14.05
CA GLN A 351 5.40 1.72 -14.34
C GLN A 351 5.50 1.42 -15.86
N SER A 352 5.00 2.29 -16.74
CA SER A 352 5.05 2.06 -18.19
C SER A 352 6.09 2.94 -18.89
N GLY A 353 7.06 2.31 -19.56
CA GLY A 353 8.13 3.00 -20.28
C GLY A 353 7.66 3.74 -21.54
N ALA A 354 6.97 3.05 -22.46
CA ALA A 354 6.51 3.63 -23.73
C ALA A 354 5.46 4.73 -23.51
N LEU A 355 4.54 4.50 -22.58
CA LEU A 355 3.56 5.49 -22.18
C LEU A 355 4.24 6.68 -21.48
N GLY A 356 5.25 6.43 -20.63
CA GLY A 356 6.01 7.47 -19.93
C GLY A 356 6.53 8.59 -20.84
N THR A 357 7.05 8.27 -22.03
CA THR A 357 7.50 9.29 -22.99
C THR A 357 6.36 10.18 -23.47
N ALA A 358 5.24 9.56 -23.87
CA ALA A 358 4.06 10.30 -24.30
C ALA A 358 3.47 11.15 -23.15
N LEU A 359 3.55 10.66 -21.92
CA LEU A 359 3.09 11.37 -20.73
C LEU A 359 3.97 12.58 -20.42
N LEU A 360 5.30 12.44 -20.43
CA LEU A 360 6.21 13.57 -20.24
C LEU A 360 6.00 14.65 -21.31
N GLN A 361 5.78 14.26 -22.57
CA GLN A 361 5.46 15.20 -23.63
C GLN A 361 4.15 15.95 -23.37
N ARG A 362 3.09 15.25 -22.91
CA ARG A 362 1.81 15.88 -22.55
C ARG A 362 1.93 16.82 -21.36
N VAL A 363 2.70 16.44 -20.34
CA VAL A 363 2.99 17.29 -19.16
C VAL A 363 3.70 18.56 -19.61
N ALA A 364 4.72 18.45 -20.47
CA ALA A 364 5.43 19.59 -21.03
C ALA A 364 4.52 20.50 -21.87
N GLN A 365 3.66 19.94 -22.73
CA GLN A 365 2.67 20.70 -23.52
C GLN A 365 1.67 21.46 -22.66
N ARG A 366 1.34 20.94 -21.47
CA ARG A 366 0.45 21.60 -20.52
C ARG A 366 1.14 22.69 -19.70
N GLY A 367 2.45 22.89 -19.86
CA GLY A 367 3.24 23.82 -19.04
C GLY A 367 3.41 23.37 -17.59
N MET A 368 3.07 22.12 -17.27
CA MET A 368 3.27 21.56 -15.93
C MET A 368 4.76 21.22 -15.74
N GLY A 369 5.38 21.79 -14.71
CA GLY A 369 6.74 21.42 -14.35
C GLY A 369 6.80 20.24 -13.38
N ILE A 370 7.85 19.44 -13.47
CA ILE A 370 8.12 18.32 -12.55
C ILE A 370 9.27 18.67 -11.61
N SER A 371 9.26 18.11 -10.39
CA SER A 371 10.42 18.10 -9.48
C SER A 371 11.34 16.94 -9.85
N SER A 372 10.78 15.74 -9.93
CA SER A 372 11.48 14.51 -10.29
C SER A 372 10.54 13.55 -11.02
N PHE A 373 11.12 12.70 -11.87
CA PHE A 373 10.41 11.66 -12.60
C PHE A 373 11.14 10.34 -12.48
N VAL A 374 10.41 9.27 -12.22
CA VAL A 374 10.94 7.90 -12.19
C VAL A 374 10.02 6.99 -12.99
N SER A 375 10.59 6.35 -14.01
CA SER A 375 9.98 5.20 -14.66
C SER A 375 10.56 3.92 -14.08
N ALA A 376 9.73 3.09 -13.45
CA ALA A 376 10.19 1.85 -12.83
C ALA A 376 10.22 0.64 -13.78
N GLY A 377 9.59 0.74 -14.96
CA GLY A 377 9.45 -0.38 -15.89
C GLY A 377 8.85 -1.60 -15.19
N ASN A 378 9.52 -2.74 -15.28
CA ASN A 378 9.07 -3.99 -14.65
C ASN A 378 9.07 -3.95 -13.12
N ARG A 379 9.67 -2.92 -12.50
CA ARG A 379 9.73 -2.71 -11.04
C ARG A 379 10.33 -3.93 -10.31
N ALA A 380 11.58 -4.27 -10.63
CA ALA A 380 12.28 -5.37 -9.98
C ALA A 380 12.79 -5.04 -8.57
N ASP A 381 13.05 -3.76 -8.28
CA ASP A 381 13.55 -3.32 -6.97
C ASP A 381 12.90 -2.01 -6.49
N VAL A 382 13.24 -0.86 -7.08
CA VAL A 382 12.68 0.43 -6.65
C VAL A 382 11.18 0.51 -6.97
N SER A 383 10.37 0.81 -5.95
CA SER A 383 8.91 0.83 -6.01
C SER A 383 8.32 2.23 -5.80
N GLY A 384 7.01 2.37 -6.07
CA GLY A 384 6.29 3.61 -5.74
C GLY A 384 6.30 3.92 -4.24
N ASN A 385 6.40 2.90 -3.38
CA ASN A 385 6.46 3.07 -1.92
C ASN A 385 7.76 3.77 -1.50
N ASP A 386 8.91 3.39 -2.10
CA ASP A 386 10.18 4.06 -1.83
C ASP A 386 10.12 5.55 -2.24
N LEU A 387 9.51 5.82 -3.40
CA LEU A 387 9.38 7.18 -3.92
C LEU A 387 8.44 8.05 -3.06
N LEU A 388 7.36 7.47 -2.54
CA LEU A 388 6.49 8.14 -1.58
C LEU A 388 7.27 8.57 -0.32
N GLN A 389 8.16 7.72 0.18
CA GLN A 389 9.00 8.06 1.34
C GLN A 389 9.96 9.23 1.02
N TYR A 390 10.60 9.20 -0.15
CA TYR A 390 11.44 10.32 -0.61
C TYR A 390 10.65 11.62 -0.77
N TRP A 391 9.51 11.57 -1.47
CA TRP A 391 8.69 12.74 -1.73
C TRP A 391 7.98 13.29 -0.51
N GLU A 392 7.85 12.53 0.57
CA GLU A 392 7.37 13.06 1.84
C GLU A 392 8.33 14.12 2.40
N GLU A 393 9.65 13.86 2.36
CA GLU A 393 10.70 14.76 2.86
C GLU A 393 11.12 15.83 1.85
N ASP A 394 10.99 15.58 0.55
CA ASP A 394 11.41 16.51 -0.51
C ASP A 394 10.56 17.80 -0.53
N PRO A 395 11.13 18.99 -0.23
CA PRO A 395 10.39 20.24 -0.27
C PRO A 395 10.05 20.71 -1.69
N ALA A 396 10.71 20.20 -2.73
CA ALA A 396 10.42 20.56 -4.11
C ALA A 396 9.16 19.89 -4.64
N THR A 397 8.75 18.76 -4.04
CA THR A 397 7.55 18.02 -4.43
C THR A 397 6.36 18.39 -3.56
N GLU A 398 5.33 18.97 -4.15
CA GLU A 398 4.08 19.35 -3.50
C GLU A 398 2.90 18.48 -3.95
N VAL A 399 2.93 17.96 -5.18
CA VAL A 399 1.89 17.08 -5.75
C VAL A 399 2.55 15.81 -6.27
N ILE A 400 1.93 14.66 -6.00
CA ILE A 400 2.45 13.35 -6.41
C ILE A 400 1.48 12.73 -7.42
N LEU A 401 2.00 12.36 -8.60
CA LEU A 401 1.26 11.64 -9.63
C LEU A 401 1.82 10.22 -9.74
N LEU A 402 0.94 9.23 -9.70
CA LEU A 402 1.32 7.83 -9.80
C LEU A 402 0.51 7.15 -10.92
N TYR A 403 1.22 6.58 -11.89
CA TYR A 403 0.65 5.60 -12.81
C TYR A 403 1.06 4.20 -12.34
N LEU A 404 0.07 3.43 -11.86
CA LEU A 404 0.29 2.13 -11.21
C LEU A 404 -0.45 1.02 -11.95
N GLU A 405 0.28 -0.01 -12.32
CA GLU A 405 -0.24 -1.30 -12.74
C GLU A 405 -0.34 -2.21 -11.50
N SER A 406 0.66 -2.18 -10.62
CA SER A 406 0.70 -2.88 -9.32
C SER A 406 1.15 -1.98 -8.17
N LEU A 407 0.74 -2.34 -6.94
CA LEU A 407 1.06 -1.61 -5.71
C LEU A 407 2.29 -2.14 -4.96
N GLY A 408 2.85 -3.29 -5.35
CA GLY A 408 3.94 -3.93 -4.60
C GLY A 408 3.43 -4.42 -3.25
N ASN A 409 3.65 -3.63 -2.18
CA ASN A 409 3.04 -3.80 -0.86
C ASN A 409 1.88 -2.79 -0.70
N PRO A 410 0.60 -3.20 -0.90
CA PRO A 410 -0.55 -2.30 -0.83
C PRO A 410 -0.83 -1.78 0.57
N ARG A 411 -0.50 -2.57 1.59
CA ARG A 411 -0.64 -2.26 3.00
C ARG A 411 0.27 -1.10 3.43
N LYS A 412 1.57 -1.23 3.13
CA LYS A 412 2.56 -0.14 3.26
C LYS A 412 2.17 1.06 2.41
N PHE A 413 1.73 0.85 1.16
CA PHE A 413 1.25 1.93 0.30
C PHE A 413 0.12 2.73 0.96
N THR A 414 -0.92 2.06 1.46
CA THR A 414 -2.09 2.69 2.08
C THR A 414 -1.69 3.48 3.32
N ARG A 415 -0.81 2.92 4.16
CA ARG A 415 -0.26 3.60 5.35
C ARG A 415 0.54 4.86 4.99
N LEU A 416 1.43 4.75 4.01
CA LEU A 416 2.23 5.88 3.51
C LEU A 416 1.33 6.94 2.89
N ALA A 417 0.41 6.55 2.02
CA ALA A 417 -0.52 7.44 1.35
C ALA A 417 -1.38 8.22 2.35
N ARG A 418 -1.97 7.54 3.35
CA ARG A 418 -2.76 8.20 4.41
C ARG A 418 -1.96 9.26 5.16
N ARG A 419 -0.68 9.00 5.45
CA ARG A 419 0.21 9.95 6.14
C ARG A 419 0.60 11.13 5.23
N ILE A 420 1.00 10.83 4.00
CA ILE A 420 1.52 11.82 3.05
C ILE A 420 0.39 12.72 2.52
N SER A 421 -0.77 12.15 2.20
CA SER A 421 -1.95 12.87 1.71
C SER A 421 -2.45 13.96 2.65
N LYS A 422 -2.10 13.94 3.95
CA LYS A 422 -2.39 15.06 4.86
C LYS A 422 -1.62 16.34 4.53
N ARG A 423 -0.47 16.22 3.85
CA ARG A 423 0.41 17.33 3.48
C ARG A 423 0.50 17.54 1.97
N LYS A 424 0.59 16.46 1.19
CA LYS A 424 0.85 16.47 -0.25
C LYS A 424 -0.18 15.58 -0.95
N PRO A 425 -1.03 16.09 -1.85
CA PRO A 425 -1.99 15.25 -2.56
C PRO A 425 -1.29 14.19 -3.43
N ILE A 426 -1.88 12.99 -3.41
CA ILE A 426 -1.47 11.85 -4.25
C ILE A 426 -2.61 11.57 -5.23
N VAL A 427 -2.32 11.67 -6.53
CA VAL A 427 -3.27 11.35 -7.61
C VAL A 427 -2.82 10.08 -8.30
N VAL A 428 -3.71 9.09 -8.40
CA VAL A 428 -3.39 7.75 -8.93
C VAL A 428 -4.30 7.40 -10.09
N VAL A 429 -3.68 6.99 -11.20
CA VAL A 429 -4.34 6.16 -12.22
C VAL A 429 -3.90 4.72 -12.00
N LYS A 430 -4.86 3.83 -11.81
CA LYS A 430 -4.60 2.39 -11.76
C LYS A 430 -5.09 1.72 -13.05
N SER A 431 -4.18 1.03 -13.74
CA SER A 431 -4.58 0.12 -14.83
C SER A 431 -5.28 -1.11 -14.25
N LEU A 432 -6.39 -1.51 -14.87
CA LEU A 432 -7.17 -2.70 -14.49
C LEU A 432 -6.50 -4.02 -14.94
N GLY A 433 -5.57 -3.97 -15.90
CA GLY A 433 -4.80 -5.13 -16.35
C GLY A 433 -3.38 -5.12 -15.79
N MET A 434 -2.91 -6.27 -15.31
CA MET A 434 -1.52 -6.52 -14.91
C MET A 434 -0.72 -7.10 -16.08
N PRO A 435 0.38 -6.46 -16.54
CA PRO A 435 1.32 -7.13 -17.42
C PRO A 435 2.04 -8.24 -16.67
N THR A 436 2.21 -9.39 -17.31
CA THR A 436 2.90 -10.60 -16.81
C THR A 436 4.34 -10.34 -16.30
N ALA A 437 4.92 -9.18 -16.62
CA ALA A 437 6.28 -8.77 -16.32
C ALA A 437 6.54 -8.29 -14.87
N HIS A 438 5.49 -7.93 -14.13
CA HIS A 438 5.63 -7.34 -12.81
C HIS A 438 5.88 -8.41 -11.75
N SER A 439 6.75 -8.11 -10.79
CA SER A 439 7.04 -8.97 -9.63
C SER A 439 5.91 -9.06 -8.61
N ALA A 440 4.84 -8.25 -8.73
CA ALA A 440 3.72 -8.25 -7.79
C ALA A 440 2.61 -9.22 -8.20
N THR A 441 2.01 -9.86 -7.20
CA THR A 441 0.77 -10.64 -7.30
C THR A 441 -0.41 -9.75 -7.73
N GLU A 442 -1.33 -10.30 -8.51
CA GLU A 442 -2.63 -9.65 -8.74
C GLU A 442 -3.33 -9.38 -7.41
N LEU A 443 -4.01 -8.24 -7.30
CA LEU A 443 -4.84 -7.94 -6.14
C LEU A 443 -6.06 -8.85 -6.19
N GLY A 444 -6.31 -9.64 -5.14
CA GLY A 444 -7.47 -10.53 -5.07
C GLY A 444 -8.80 -9.80 -4.84
N LEU A 445 -8.76 -8.49 -4.57
CA LEU A 445 -9.93 -7.66 -4.30
C LEU A 445 -10.56 -7.08 -5.58
N PRO A 446 -11.89 -6.90 -5.61
CA PRO A 446 -12.57 -6.22 -6.70
C PRO A 446 -12.15 -4.75 -6.78
N ASP A 447 -12.26 -4.16 -7.98
CA ASP A 447 -11.82 -2.78 -8.22
C ASP A 447 -12.57 -1.72 -7.38
N SER A 448 -13.83 -1.99 -7.03
CA SER A 448 -14.63 -1.18 -6.11
C SER A 448 -14.06 -1.16 -4.69
N ALA A 449 -13.53 -2.29 -4.23
CA ALA A 449 -12.84 -2.37 -2.95
C ALA A 449 -11.55 -1.56 -3.00
N VAL A 450 -10.71 -1.74 -4.02
CA VAL A 450 -9.46 -0.97 -4.18
C VAL A 450 -9.74 0.54 -4.24
N SER A 451 -10.79 0.97 -4.94
CA SER A 451 -11.25 2.36 -4.95
C SER A 451 -11.60 2.88 -3.56
N SER A 452 -12.38 2.12 -2.80
CA SER A 452 -12.77 2.47 -1.43
C SER A 452 -11.55 2.59 -0.50
N LEU A 453 -10.56 1.72 -0.66
CA LEU A 453 -9.33 1.75 0.15
C LEU A 453 -8.45 2.95 -0.19
N PHE A 454 -8.36 3.34 -1.47
CA PHE A 454 -7.69 4.56 -1.89
C PHE A 454 -8.36 5.82 -1.33
N GLU A 455 -9.68 5.89 -1.38
CA GLU A 455 -10.45 7.00 -0.81
C GLU A 455 -10.24 7.08 0.71
N GLN A 456 -10.26 5.95 1.42
CA GLN A 456 -9.97 5.89 2.86
C GLN A 456 -8.56 6.44 3.18
N ALA A 457 -7.58 6.14 2.32
CA ALA A 457 -6.21 6.64 2.43
C ALA A 457 -6.02 8.10 1.95
N GLY A 458 -7.05 8.76 1.45
CA GLY A 458 -6.94 10.12 0.90
C GLY A 458 -6.18 10.18 -0.42
N VAL A 459 -6.13 9.07 -1.16
CA VAL A 459 -5.61 9.01 -2.53
C VAL A 459 -6.72 9.48 -3.48
N ILE A 460 -6.37 10.38 -4.39
CA ILE A 460 -7.28 10.84 -5.43
C ILE A 460 -7.19 9.88 -6.61
N ARG A 461 -8.06 8.87 -6.63
CA ARG A 461 -8.17 7.95 -7.76
C ARG A 461 -8.86 8.64 -8.93
N VAL A 462 -8.28 8.47 -10.12
CA VAL A 462 -8.81 8.94 -11.40
C VAL A 462 -8.87 7.78 -12.39
N ASP A 463 -9.74 7.89 -13.40
CA ASP A 463 -10.04 6.77 -14.30
C ASP A 463 -9.04 6.66 -15.45
N ASP A 464 -8.42 7.77 -15.83
CA ASP A 464 -7.55 7.85 -16.99
C ASP A 464 -6.43 8.89 -16.83
N LEU A 465 -5.50 8.86 -17.78
CA LEU A 465 -4.32 9.72 -17.78
C LEU A 465 -4.63 11.19 -18.04
N ILE A 466 -5.73 11.50 -18.74
CA ILE A 466 -6.14 12.89 -18.95
C ILE A 466 -6.57 13.46 -17.59
N GLN A 467 -7.41 12.73 -16.87
CA GLN A 467 -7.84 13.10 -15.52
C GLN A 467 -6.66 13.21 -14.53
N LEU A 468 -5.63 12.36 -14.65
CA LEU A 468 -4.41 12.45 -13.83
C LEU A 468 -3.76 13.83 -13.92
N PHE A 469 -3.60 14.34 -15.14
CA PHE A 469 -2.99 15.65 -15.37
C PHE A 469 -3.96 16.79 -15.11
N ASP A 470 -5.26 16.63 -15.39
CA ASP A 470 -6.31 17.62 -15.12
C ASP A 470 -6.43 17.92 -13.62
N VAL A 471 -6.39 16.89 -12.79
CA VAL A 471 -6.37 17.02 -11.33
C VAL A 471 -5.00 17.49 -10.86
N GLY A 472 -3.92 16.91 -11.39
CA GLY A 472 -2.55 17.27 -11.04
C GLY A 472 -2.22 18.75 -11.29
N GLN A 473 -2.64 19.32 -12.41
CA GLN A 473 -2.41 20.73 -12.74
C GLN A 473 -3.17 21.67 -11.80
N LEU A 474 -4.41 21.31 -11.42
CA LEU A 474 -5.21 22.09 -10.47
C LEU A 474 -4.52 22.13 -9.11
N LEU A 475 -4.18 20.96 -8.58
CA LEU A 475 -3.57 20.83 -7.26
C LEU A 475 -2.17 21.48 -7.17
N ALA A 476 -1.45 21.54 -8.29
CA ALA A 476 -0.10 22.11 -8.33
C ALA A 476 -0.09 23.64 -8.43
N HIS A 477 -1.19 24.28 -8.87
CA HIS A 477 -1.21 25.71 -9.19
C HIS A 477 -2.33 26.50 -8.52
N GLN A 478 -3.29 25.84 -7.88
CA GLN A 478 -4.43 26.48 -7.22
C GLN A 478 -4.54 26.04 -5.76
N PRO A 479 -5.03 26.92 -4.86
CA PRO A 479 -5.32 26.55 -3.48
C PRO A 479 -6.47 25.54 -3.41
N LEU A 480 -6.56 24.78 -2.32
CA LEU A 480 -7.67 23.85 -2.12
C LEU A 480 -8.99 24.60 -1.87
N PRO A 481 -10.11 24.13 -2.46
CA PRO A 481 -11.42 24.70 -2.18
C PRO A 481 -11.86 24.40 -0.74
N LYS A 482 -12.58 25.34 -0.11
CA LYS A 482 -13.10 25.18 1.27
C LYS A 482 -14.46 24.51 1.33
N GLY A 483 -15.07 24.23 0.18
CA GLY A 483 -16.43 23.71 0.10
C GLY A 483 -16.86 23.48 -1.35
N PRO A 484 -18.11 23.02 -1.55
CA PRO A 484 -18.62 22.61 -2.85
C PRO A 484 -19.23 23.74 -3.69
N ARG A 485 -19.27 25.00 -3.19
CA ARG A 485 -19.95 26.10 -3.89
C ARG A 485 -19.11 26.63 -5.04
N VAL A 486 -19.66 26.62 -6.26
CA VAL A 486 -18.94 26.98 -7.48
C VAL A 486 -19.54 28.22 -8.13
N GLY A 487 -18.68 29.20 -8.41
CA GLY A 487 -19.02 30.36 -9.22
C GLY A 487 -18.75 30.11 -10.70
N LEU A 488 -19.67 30.53 -11.57
CA LEU A 488 -19.53 30.35 -13.02
C LEU A 488 -19.55 31.71 -13.71
N VAL A 489 -18.50 32.02 -14.47
CA VAL A 489 -18.41 33.22 -15.32
C VAL A 489 -18.20 32.77 -16.76
N THR A 490 -19.03 33.21 -17.68
CA THR A 490 -19.01 32.71 -19.07
C THR A 490 -19.31 33.81 -20.08
N ASN A 491 -18.87 33.65 -21.33
CA ASN A 491 -19.37 34.42 -22.48
C ASN A 491 -20.27 33.59 -23.42
N SER A 492 -20.64 32.38 -23.02
CA SER A 492 -21.43 31.42 -23.80
C SER A 492 -22.51 30.77 -22.94
N ASP A 493 -23.78 30.89 -23.36
CA ASP A 493 -24.92 30.27 -22.67
C ASP A 493 -24.81 28.74 -22.67
N ALA A 494 -24.49 28.15 -23.83
CA ALA A 494 -24.44 26.69 -23.98
C ALA A 494 -23.35 26.06 -23.11
N LEU A 495 -22.15 26.65 -23.08
CA LEU A 495 -21.06 26.15 -22.24
C LEU A 495 -21.31 26.41 -20.74
N GLY A 496 -22.00 27.51 -20.41
CA GLY A 496 -22.44 27.79 -19.04
C GLY A 496 -23.39 26.72 -18.51
N LEU A 497 -24.37 26.29 -19.31
CA LEU A 497 -25.29 25.20 -18.95
C LEU A 497 -24.56 23.87 -18.78
N LEU A 498 -23.63 23.52 -19.69
CA LEU A 498 -22.81 22.31 -19.53
C LEU A 498 -22.00 22.33 -18.24
N ALA A 499 -21.48 23.48 -17.83
CA ALA A 499 -20.78 23.62 -16.55
C ALA A 499 -21.71 23.42 -15.34
N VAL A 500 -22.93 23.96 -15.39
CA VAL A 500 -23.96 23.75 -14.33
C VAL A 500 -24.31 22.28 -14.22
N ASP A 501 -24.62 21.62 -15.34
CA ASP A 501 -24.99 20.20 -15.39
C ASP A 501 -23.83 19.32 -14.88
N ALA A 502 -22.59 19.63 -15.28
CA ALA A 502 -21.41 18.95 -14.78
C ALA A 502 -21.22 19.15 -13.26
N CYS A 503 -21.49 20.35 -12.74
CA CYS A 503 -21.38 20.61 -11.30
C CYS A 503 -22.41 19.78 -10.53
N ALA A 504 -23.66 19.80 -10.97
CA ALA A 504 -24.74 19.02 -10.35
C ALA A 504 -24.44 17.52 -10.40
N GLY A 505 -23.99 17.01 -11.56
CA GLY A 505 -23.61 15.60 -11.73
C GLY A 505 -22.41 15.16 -10.90
N ALA A 506 -21.53 16.09 -10.51
CA ALA A 506 -20.36 15.83 -9.68
C ALA A 506 -20.60 16.11 -8.18
N GLY A 507 -21.82 16.46 -7.78
CA GLY A 507 -22.16 16.78 -6.38
C GLY A 507 -21.65 18.13 -5.89
N LEU A 508 -21.34 19.05 -6.80
CA LEU A 508 -20.99 20.44 -6.51
C LEU A 508 -22.24 21.34 -6.51
N GLU A 509 -22.13 22.51 -5.89
CA GLU A 509 -23.23 23.48 -5.75
C GLU A 509 -22.98 24.71 -6.65
N PRO A 510 -23.38 24.67 -7.95
CA PRO A 510 -23.18 25.81 -8.84
C PRO A 510 -24.10 26.98 -8.46
N ARG A 511 -23.56 28.20 -8.51
CA ARG A 511 -24.35 29.45 -8.54
C ARG A 511 -24.82 29.73 -9.96
N ASP A 512 -25.83 30.61 -10.07
CA ASP A 512 -26.32 31.06 -11.37
C ASP A 512 -25.16 31.63 -12.22
N PRO A 513 -24.95 31.15 -13.46
CA PRO A 513 -23.87 31.62 -14.30
C PRO A 513 -23.99 33.11 -14.63
N VAL A 514 -22.89 33.84 -14.44
CA VAL A 514 -22.78 35.22 -14.93
C VAL A 514 -22.35 35.17 -16.39
N ASN A 515 -23.33 35.26 -17.29
CA ASN A 515 -23.06 35.34 -18.73
C ASN A 515 -22.85 36.80 -19.17
N LEU A 516 -21.65 37.09 -19.69
CA LEU A 516 -21.21 38.42 -20.13
C LEU A 516 -21.46 38.68 -21.62
N GLY A 517 -21.87 37.64 -22.38
CA GLY A 517 -22.07 37.71 -23.82
C GLY A 517 -20.76 37.65 -24.62
N ALA A 518 -20.89 37.33 -25.91
CA ALA A 518 -19.76 36.96 -26.78
C ALA A 518 -18.70 38.06 -27.02
N ALA A 519 -19.03 39.33 -26.74
CA ALA A 519 -18.16 40.48 -26.94
C ALA A 519 -17.44 40.97 -25.66
N ALA A 520 -17.64 40.28 -24.53
CA ALA A 520 -17.05 40.66 -23.25
C ALA A 520 -15.52 40.61 -23.29
N GLY A 521 -14.89 41.68 -22.78
CA GLY A 521 -13.44 41.86 -22.72
C GLY A 521 -12.89 41.72 -21.30
N ALA A 522 -11.68 42.24 -21.10
CA ALA A 522 -10.93 42.05 -19.86
C ALA A 522 -11.60 42.69 -18.64
N GLU A 523 -12.19 43.88 -18.79
CA GLU A 523 -12.84 44.62 -17.70
C GLU A 523 -14.10 43.89 -17.21
N GLU A 524 -14.93 43.39 -18.13
CA GLU A 524 -16.14 42.66 -17.78
C GLU A 524 -15.82 41.34 -17.07
N PHE A 525 -14.86 40.56 -17.61
CA PHE A 525 -14.45 39.29 -17.00
C PHE A 525 -13.80 39.48 -15.63
N GLY A 526 -12.91 40.46 -15.49
CA GLY A 526 -12.29 40.79 -14.21
C GLY A 526 -13.31 41.21 -13.15
N THR A 527 -14.25 42.09 -13.52
CA THR A 527 -15.32 42.56 -12.61
C THR A 527 -16.26 41.43 -12.21
N ALA A 528 -16.68 40.59 -13.15
CA ALA A 528 -17.57 39.47 -12.89
C ALA A 528 -16.92 38.43 -11.97
N LEU A 529 -15.67 38.06 -12.25
CA LEU A 529 -14.93 37.12 -11.40
C LEU A 529 -14.76 37.68 -9.99
N ALA A 530 -14.38 38.96 -9.86
CA ALA A 530 -14.22 39.62 -8.56
C ALA A 530 -15.54 39.69 -7.76
N GLY A 531 -16.68 39.85 -8.44
CA GLY A 531 -18.00 39.86 -7.83
C GLY A 531 -18.47 38.48 -7.37
N VAL A 532 -18.15 37.43 -8.11
CA VAL A 532 -18.58 36.04 -7.82
C VAL A 532 -17.75 35.41 -6.69
N LEU A 533 -16.43 35.63 -6.70
CA LEU A 533 -15.50 34.96 -5.78
C LEU A 533 -15.87 35.05 -4.29
N PRO A 534 -16.37 36.16 -3.73
CA PRO A 534 -16.72 36.25 -2.30
C PRO A 534 -17.78 35.22 -1.83
N GLU A 535 -18.71 34.83 -2.69
CA GLU A 535 -19.90 34.02 -2.31
C GLU A 535 -19.72 32.50 -2.52
N VAL A 536 -18.59 32.11 -3.10
CA VAL A 536 -18.32 30.73 -3.55
C VAL A 536 -17.01 30.21 -2.97
N ASP A 537 -16.74 28.92 -3.11
CA ASP A 537 -15.50 28.29 -2.64
C ASP A 537 -14.49 28.06 -3.77
N ALA A 538 -14.95 28.05 -5.02
CA ALA A 538 -14.17 27.93 -6.25
C ALA A 538 -14.86 28.66 -7.41
N ALA A 539 -14.13 28.97 -8.49
CA ALA A 539 -14.72 29.55 -9.69
C ALA A 539 -14.24 28.85 -10.98
N VAL A 540 -15.15 28.67 -11.93
CA VAL A 540 -14.87 28.20 -13.30
C VAL A 540 -15.21 29.31 -14.28
N VAL A 541 -14.21 29.73 -15.05
CA VAL A 541 -14.31 30.80 -16.05
C VAL A 541 -14.31 30.21 -17.45
N ILE A 542 -15.29 30.54 -18.27
CA ILE A 542 -15.40 30.05 -19.65
C ILE A 542 -15.23 31.25 -20.58
N TYR A 543 -14.12 31.25 -21.32
CA TYR A 543 -13.80 32.29 -22.30
C TYR A 543 -13.64 31.65 -23.67
N MET A 544 -14.65 31.80 -24.53
CA MET A 544 -14.66 31.27 -25.89
C MET A 544 -15.13 32.36 -26.87
N PRO A 545 -14.28 33.35 -27.22
CA PRO A 545 -14.67 34.45 -28.08
C PRO A 545 -14.94 33.96 -29.51
N PRO A 546 -15.94 34.53 -30.22
CA PRO A 546 -16.28 34.12 -31.59
C PRO A 546 -15.23 34.56 -32.63
N LEU A 547 -14.42 35.57 -32.28
CA LEU A 547 -13.36 36.11 -33.12
C LEU A 547 -12.06 36.19 -32.31
N PRO A 548 -10.90 35.91 -32.91
CA PRO A 548 -9.61 36.10 -32.24
C PRO A 548 -9.38 37.57 -31.90
N GLY A 549 -9.04 37.90 -30.64
CA GLY A 549 -8.66 39.25 -30.21
C GLY A 549 -8.81 39.48 -28.70
N ALA A 550 -7.89 40.27 -28.12
CA ALA A 550 -7.83 40.66 -26.69
C ALA A 550 -7.71 39.52 -25.65
N SER A 551 -7.52 38.26 -26.06
CA SER A 551 -7.42 37.10 -25.15
C SER A 551 -6.31 37.26 -24.10
N ASP A 552 -5.18 37.86 -24.46
CA ASP A 552 -4.08 38.13 -23.54
C ASP A 552 -4.43 39.13 -22.42
N GLU A 553 -5.27 40.12 -22.72
CA GLU A 553 -5.72 41.13 -21.76
C GLU A 553 -6.74 40.50 -20.79
N VAL A 554 -7.65 39.67 -21.31
CA VAL A 554 -8.60 38.90 -20.50
C VAL A 554 -7.85 37.94 -19.57
N ALA A 555 -6.86 37.20 -20.10
CA ALA A 555 -6.06 36.29 -19.30
C ALA A 555 -5.34 36.99 -18.15
N ALA A 556 -4.73 38.15 -18.41
CA ALA A 556 -4.04 38.94 -17.38
C ALA A 556 -5.01 39.46 -16.30
N ALA A 557 -6.18 39.97 -16.70
CA ALA A 557 -7.21 40.44 -15.75
C ALA A 557 -7.74 39.31 -14.85
N LEU A 558 -7.99 38.13 -15.42
CA LEU A 558 -8.40 36.95 -14.65
C LEU A 558 -7.33 36.52 -13.65
N ALA A 559 -6.07 36.45 -14.09
CA ALA A 559 -4.94 36.06 -13.25
C ALA A 559 -4.74 37.04 -12.08
N GLU A 560 -4.87 38.35 -12.32
CA GLU A 560 -4.77 39.39 -11.29
C GLU A 560 -5.86 39.22 -10.21
N VAL A 561 -7.12 39.03 -10.63
CA VAL A 561 -8.23 38.82 -9.71
C VAL A 561 -8.09 37.51 -8.93
N ALA A 562 -7.69 36.43 -9.59
CA ALA A 562 -7.51 35.13 -8.94
C ALA A 562 -6.42 35.16 -7.86
N ALA A 563 -5.28 35.82 -8.14
CA ALA A 563 -4.16 35.93 -7.22
C ALA A 563 -4.54 36.59 -5.88
N GLY A 564 -5.47 37.54 -5.89
CA GLY A 564 -5.96 38.22 -4.68
C GLY A 564 -7.03 37.46 -3.88
N SER A 565 -7.60 36.39 -4.45
CA SER A 565 -8.80 35.75 -3.89
C SER A 565 -8.51 34.68 -2.83
N GLY A 566 -7.37 33.99 -2.96
CA GLY A 566 -7.05 32.79 -2.17
C GLY A 566 -7.99 31.59 -2.43
N LYS A 567 -8.78 31.61 -3.50
CA LYS A 567 -9.72 30.55 -3.91
C LYS A 567 -9.28 29.94 -5.24
N PRO A 568 -9.53 28.64 -5.48
CA PRO A 568 -9.19 28.02 -6.76
C PRO A 568 -10.03 28.62 -7.89
N VAL A 569 -9.33 29.05 -8.94
CA VAL A 569 -9.92 29.49 -10.20
C VAL A 569 -9.40 28.61 -11.32
N MET A 570 -10.32 28.17 -12.18
CA MET A 570 -10.04 27.32 -13.34
C MET A 570 -10.65 27.97 -14.58
N ALA A 571 -10.11 27.67 -15.75
CA ALA A 571 -10.66 28.20 -16.99
C ALA A 571 -10.89 27.13 -18.07
N THR A 572 -11.89 27.36 -18.92
CA THR A 572 -11.94 26.83 -20.28
C THR A 572 -11.62 28.00 -21.20
N PHE A 573 -10.34 28.19 -21.50
CA PHE A 573 -9.84 29.38 -22.20
C PHE A 573 -9.50 29.07 -23.67
N GLU A 574 -10.39 29.46 -24.57
CA GLU A 574 -10.32 29.19 -26.01
C GLU A 574 -10.19 27.69 -26.36
N GLY A 575 -10.58 26.80 -25.44
CA GLY A 575 -10.42 25.34 -25.59
C GLY A 575 -8.97 24.84 -25.54
N HIS A 576 -8.01 25.69 -25.16
CA HIS A 576 -6.62 25.29 -25.03
C HIS A 576 -6.36 24.60 -23.68
N LEU A 577 -5.56 23.53 -23.70
CA LEU A 577 -5.15 22.79 -22.50
C LEU A 577 -3.86 23.38 -21.90
N GLY A 578 -3.80 23.42 -20.56
CA GLY A 578 -2.58 23.74 -19.82
C GLY A 578 -2.48 25.18 -19.34
N MET A 579 -1.27 25.59 -18.96
CA MET A 579 -0.98 26.92 -18.43
C MET A 579 -0.44 27.85 -19.50
N ARG A 580 -1.21 28.88 -19.85
CA ARG A 580 -0.73 29.98 -20.70
C ARG A 580 0.02 31.00 -19.87
N GLU A 581 1.09 31.58 -20.42
CA GLU A 581 1.98 32.51 -19.70
C GLU A 581 1.23 33.65 -19.00
N LYS A 582 0.29 34.31 -19.68
CA LYS A 582 -0.51 35.42 -19.13
C LYS A 582 -1.72 35.00 -18.27
N LEU A 583 -2.11 33.73 -18.34
CA LEU A 583 -3.23 33.18 -17.57
C LEU A 583 -2.74 32.52 -16.27
N ALA A 584 -1.47 32.10 -16.23
CA ALA A 584 -0.87 31.46 -15.08
C ALA A 584 -1.04 32.34 -13.80
N PRO A 585 -1.41 31.74 -12.66
CA PRO A 585 -1.42 30.30 -12.38
C PRO A 585 -2.76 29.59 -12.68
N ILE A 586 -3.73 30.22 -13.37
CA ILE A 586 -5.03 29.60 -13.67
C ILE A 586 -4.85 28.49 -14.72
N PRO A 587 -5.17 27.22 -14.42
CA PRO A 587 -5.11 26.13 -15.38
C PRO A 587 -6.28 26.21 -16.38
N SER A 588 -5.99 25.99 -17.66
CA SER A 588 -6.98 25.89 -18.72
C SER A 588 -7.30 24.43 -19.09
N TYR A 589 -8.57 24.17 -19.38
CA TYR A 589 -9.15 22.87 -19.76
C TYR A 589 -9.76 22.95 -21.15
N ALA A 590 -9.90 21.80 -21.82
CA ALA A 590 -10.48 21.77 -23.17
C ALA A 590 -12.00 22.00 -23.12
N ALA A 591 -12.65 21.55 -22.03
CA ALA A 591 -14.08 21.65 -21.84
C ALA A 591 -14.44 21.98 -20.37
N PRO A 592 -15.56 22.69 -20.10
CA PRO A 592 -15.96 23.01 -18.73
C PRO A 592 -16.18 21.77 -17.85
N GLU A 593 -16.64 20.65 -18.41
CA GLU A 593 -16.88 19.40 -17.70
C GLU A 593 -15.58 18.78 -17.15
N GLU A 594 -14.45 18.96 -17.86
CA GLU A 594 -13.12 18.52 -17.41
C GLU A 594 -12.66 19.35 -16.21
N ALA A 595 -12.83 20.67 -16.29
CA ALA A 595 -12.53 21.57 -15.18
C ALA A 595 -13.35 21.20 -13.94
N VAL A 596 -14.66 21.05 -14.10
CA VAL A 596 -15.57 20.70 -13.02
C VAL A 596 -15.25 19.33 -12.42
N ARG A 597 -14.93 18.32 -13.24
CA ARG A 597 -14.52 16.99 -12.78
C ARG A 597 -13.24 17.06 -11.94
N ALA A 598 -12.23 17.82 -12.37
CA ALA A 598 -11.01 18.01 -11.59
C ALA A 598 -11.27 18.74 -10.28
N LEU A 599 -12.16 19.75 -10.28
CA LEU A 599 -12.60 20.46 -9.09
C LEU A 599 -13.28 19.54 -8.08
N ALA A 600 -14.20 18.68 -8.54
CA ALA A 600 -14.91 17.75 -7.67
C ALA A 600 -13.95 16.82 -6.91
N ARG A 601 -12.91 16.32 -7.59
CA ARG A 601 -11.85 15.52 -6.96
C ARG A 601 -11.06 16.34 -5.93
N ALA A 602 -10.74 17.60 -6.23
CA ALA A 602 -10.05 18.49 -5.29
C ALA A 602 -10.91 18.85 -4.06
N VAL A 603 -12.24 19.04 -4.23
CA VAL A 603 -13.19 19.26 -3.13
C VAL A 603 -13.26 18.04 -2.23
N GLY A 604 -13.40 16.83 -2.80
CA GLY A 604 -13.40 15.58 -2.04
C GLY A 604 -12.12 15.39 -1.23
N TYR A 605 -10.96 15.67 -1.84
CA TYR A 605 -9.67 15.63 -1.16
C TYR A 605 -9.54 16.69 -0.06
N ALA A 606 -9.95 17.93 -0.30
CA ALA A 606 -9.90 19.00 0.70
C ALA A 606 -10.74 18.64 1.93
N ALA A 607 -11.96 18.14 1.70
CA ALA A 607 -12.84 17.66 2.76
C ALA A 607 -12.21 16.48 3.53
N TRP A 608 -11.54 15.54 2.86
CA TRP A 608 -10.82 14.44 3.53
C TRP A 608 -9.61 14.93 4.35
N ARG A 609 -8.86 15.90 3.81
CA ARG A 609 -7.64 16.43 4.43
C ARG A 609 -7.94 17.13 5.75
N GLU A 610 -9.02 17.91 5.81
CA GLU A 610 -9.46 18.64 7.02
C GLU A 610 -10.01 17.71 8.12
N ARG A 611 -10.37 16.47 7.81
CA ARG A 611 -10.87 15.51 8.82
C ARG A 611 -9.79 15.20 9.86
N PRO A 612 -10.11 15.23 11.17
CA PRO A 612 -9.18 14.81 12.21
C PRO A 612 -8.94 13.31 12.14
N ALA A 613 -7.73 12.87 12.49
CA ALA A 613 -7.44 11.45 12.62
C ALA A 613 -8.22 10.86 13.81
N GLU A 614 -8.93 9.76 13.57
CA GLU A 614 -9.56 8.95 14.63
C GLU A 614 -8.77 7.66 14.82
N ILE A 615 -8.72 7.19 16.06
CA ILE A 615 -8.13 5.91 16.45
C ILE A 615 -9.30 4.92 16.63
N PRO A 616 -9.14 3.64 16.25
CA PRO A 616 -10.14 2.61 16.53
C PRO A 616 -10.54 2.62 18.02
N PRO A 617 -11.83 2.53 18.35
CA PRO A 617 -12.27 2.59 19.75
C PRO A 617 -11.80 1.36 20.53
N GLU A 618 -11.52 1.55 21.81
CA GLU A 618 -11.46 0.43 22.76
C GLU A 618 -12.86 -0.14 22.96
N LEU A 619 -12.97 -1.47 22.92
CA LEU A 619 -14.24 -2.19 22.99
C LEU A 619 -14.37 -2.88 24.34
N GLU A 620 -15.46 -2.62 25.04
CA GLU A 620 -15.82 -3.36 26.26
C GLU A 620 -16.37 -4.75 25.91
N GLY A 621 -16.09 -5.72 26.79
CA GLY A 621 -16.61 -7.09 26.68
C GLY A 621 -15.94 -7.94 25.60
N THR A 622 -14.69 -7.62 25.23
CA THR A 622 -13.88 -8.44 24.32
C THR A 622 -13.02 -9.45 25.09
N ASP A 623 -12.95 -10.67 24.59
CA ASP A 623 -12.14 -11.77 25.13
C ASP A 623 -11.27 -12.36 24.00
N ALA A 624 -10.23 -11.62 23.63
CA ALA A 624 -9.34 -11.99 22.53
C ALA A 624 -8.53 -13.27 22.83
N GLU A 625 -8.24 -13.56 24.10
CA GLU A 625 -7.54 -14.78 24.51
C GLU A 625 -8.41 -16.02 24.26
N ARG A 626 -9.67 -15.99 24.70
CA ARG A 626 -10.61 -17.07 24.41
C ARG A 626 -10.83 -17.25 22.92
N ALA A 627 -10.94 -16.16 22.17
CA ALA A 627 -11.12 -16.23 20.72
C ALA A 627 -9.93 -16.90 20.01
N ARG A 628 -8.69 -16.58 20.43
CA ARG A 628 -7.48 -17.26 19.92
C ARG A 628 -7.46 -18.74 20.26
N ALA A 629 -7.82 -19.10 21.49
CA ALA A 629 -7.89 -20.51 21.91
C ALA A 629 -8.90 -21.32 21.09
N LEU A 630 -10.05 -20.72 20.72
CA LEU A 630 -11.05 -21.35 19.86
C LEU A 630 -10.50 -21.60 18.44
N VAL A 631 -9.82 -20.60 17.85
CA VAL A 631 -9.18 -20.72 16.53
C VAL A 631 -8.08 -21.78 16.54
N GLU A 632 -7.20 -21.75 17.53
CA GLU A 632 -6.10 -22.72 17.67
C GLU A 632 -6.64 -24.15 17.86
N SER A 633 -7.65 -24.33 18.71
CA SER A 633 -8.32 -25.62 18.90
C SER A 633 -8.96 -26.12 17.59
N ALA A 634 -9.60 -25.24 16.81
CA ALA A 634 -10.22 -25.63 15.54
C ALA A 634 -9.17 -26.07 14.50
N LEU A 635 -8.06 -25.36 14.39
CA LEU A 635 -6.97 -25.68 13.46
C LEU A 635 -6.24 -26.99 13.84
N THR A 636 -5.98 -27.20 15.13
CA THR A 636 -5.30 -28.42 15.62
C THR A 636 -6.17 -29.68 15.54
N THR A 637 -7.48 -29.57 15.76
CA THR A 637 -8.39 -30.73 15.76
C THR A 637 -8.54 -31.34 14.36
N HIS A 638 -8.54 -30.52 13.31
CA HIS A 638 -8.69 -30.98 11.94
C HIS A 638 -7.41 -31.56 11.32
N ASP A 639 -6.22 -31.24 11.85
CA ASP A 639 -4.95 -31.81 11.39
C ASP A 639 -4.81 -33.32 11.77
N THR A 640 -5.67 -33.81 12.68
CA THR A 640 -5.67 -35.22 13.13
C THR A 640 -6.72 -36.10 12.45
N SER A 641 -7.55 -35.55 11.54
CA SER A 641 -8.58 -36.29 10.80
C SER A 641 -8.22 -36.37 9.31
N THR A 642 -7.92 -37.58 8.85
CA THR A 642 -7.61 -38.01 7.48
C THR A 642 -8.29 -37.22 6.35
N ALA A 643 -7.50 -36.89 5.32
CA ALA A 643 -7.91 -36.34 4.03
C ALA A 643 -9.13 -37.06 3.41
N PRO A 644 -10.19 -36.34 2.99
CA PRO A 644 -11.19 -36.89 2.09
C PRO A 644 -10.71 -36.81 0.63
N GLU A 645 -10.88 -37.90 -0.11
CA GLU A 645 -10.66 -37.98 -1.55
C GLU A 645 -11.55 -36.98 -2.32
N ALA A 646 -10.97 -36.37 -3.35
CA ALA A 646 -11.61 -35.42 -4.25
C ALA A 646 -12.92 -35.97 -4.86
N SER A 647 -14.03 -35.34 -4.53
CA SER A 647 -15.26 -35.39 -5.32
C SER A 647 -15.33 -34.15 -6.23
N SER A 648 -15.70 -34.41 -7.48
CA SER A 648 -15.68 -33.54 -8.67
C SER A 648 -16.42 -32.20 -8.53
N PRO A 649 -16.02 -31.18 -9.33
CA PRO A 649 -16.61 -29.84 -9.30
C PRO A 649 -17.88 -29.81 -10.16
N ASP A 650 -19.03 -29.49 -9.58
CA ASP A 650 -20.18 -29.05 -10.39
C ASP A 650 -21.04 -28.02 -9.64
N ALA A 651 -21.31 -26.92 -10.36
CA ALA A 651 -22.24 -25.83 -10.08
C ALA A 651 -21.93 -24.88 -8.89
N ALA A 652 -20.78 -24.20 -8.94
CA ALA A 652 -20.58 -22.93 -8.24
C ALA A 652 -21.36 -21.79 -8.93
N SER A 653 -21.99 -20.94 -8.13
CA SER A 653 -22.68 -19.72 -8.57
C SER A 653 -21.67 -18.69 -9.12
N PRO A 654 -22.03 -17.83 -10.10
CA PRO A 654 -21.08 -16.91 -10.72
C PRO A 654 -20.53 -15.80 -9.80
N ASP A 655 -21.14 -15.56 -8.64
CA ASP A 655 -20.81 -14.42 -7.75
C ASP A 655 -19.79 -14.76 -6.64
N ALA A 656 -19.47 -16.03 -6.41
CA ALA A 656 -18.48 -16.44 -5.39
C ALA A 656 -17.07 -16.72 -5.97
N ALA A 657 -16.97 -16.85 -7.30
CA ALA A 657 -15.75 -17.22 -7.99
C ALA A 657 -14.76 -16.04 -8.22
N ALA A 658 -15.16 -14.81 -7.88
CA ALA A 658 -14.32 -13.62 -8.11
C ALA A 658 -13.37 -13.26 -6.95
N LEU A 659 -13.43 -13.99 -5.83
CA LEU A 659 -12.60 -13.74 -4.63
C LEU A 659 -11.65 -14.91 -4.29
N ASP A 660 -11.63 -15.97 -5.11
CA ASP A 660 -10.75 -17.13 -4.90
C ASP A 660 -9.47 -16.94 -5.72
N GLY A 661 -8.72 -15.89 -5.39
CA GLY A 661 -7.46 -15.53 -6.03
C GLY A 661 -6.26 -16.11 -5.27
N GLY A 662 -5.71 -17.21 -5.77
CA GLY A 662 -4.36 -17.68 -5.43
C GLY A 662 -4.29 -18.83 -4.42
N ALA A 663 -4.09 -20.03 -4.95
CA ALA A 663 -3.88 -21.28 -4.20
C ALA A 663 -2.63 -21.24 -3.30
N GLY A 664 -2.85 -21.28 -1.99
CA GLY A 664 -1.88 -21.69 -0.98
C GLY A 664 -2.35 -22.99 -0.33
N ALA A 665 -1.50 -24.03 -0.36
CA ALA A 665 -1.83 -25.40 0.04
C ALA A 665 -1.82 -25.60 1.57
N GLY A 666 -2.71 -24.91 2.28
CA GLY A 666 -2.95 -25.09 3.72
C GLY A 666 -4.27 -25.81 4.01
N ALA A 667 -4.36 -26.50 5.15
CA ALA A 667 -5.62 -27.05 5.63
C ALA A 667 -6.63 -25.91 5.88
N VAL A 668 -7.81 -26.00 5.27
CA VAL A 668 -8.90 -25.04 5.41
C VAL A 668 -9.95 -25.64 6.35
N VAL A 669 -10.35 -24.88 7.38
CA VAL A 669 -11.35 -25.31 8.36
C VAL A 669 -12.54 -24.37 8.30
N GLU A 670 -13.73 -24.90 8.03
CA GLU A 670 -14.99 -24.15 8.15
C GLU A 670 -15.62 -24.38 9.52
N LEU A 671 -16.11 -23.31 10.16
CA LEU A 671 -16.82 -23.40 11.43
C LEU A 671 -17.97 -22.40 11.56
N ASP A 672 -18.92 -22.72 12.45
CA ASP A 672 -19.94 -21.80 12.92
C ASP A 672 -19.30 -20.72 13.81
N ALA A 673 -19.34 -19.47 13.35
CA ALA A 673 -18.64 -18.37 14.00
C ALA A 673 -19.38 -17.79 15.23
N ALA A 674 -20.49 -18.39 15.68
CA ALA A 674 -21.28 -17.88 16.80
C ALA A 674 -20.46 -17.70 18.09
N GLU A 675 -19.63 -18.69 18.46
CA GLU A 675 -18.80 -18.59 19.68
C GLU A 675 -17.67 -17.57 19.55
N LEU A 676 -17.09 -17.43 18.35
CA LEU A 676 -16.08 -16.41 18.06
C LEU A 676 -16.69 -15.00 18.16
N LEU A 677 -17.85 -14.79 17.56
CA LEU A 677 -18.57 -13.51 17.62
C LEU A 677 -18.98 -13.15 19.05
N ALA A 678 -19.37 -14.15 19.86
CA ALA A 678 -19.71 -13.95 21.27
C ALA A 678 -18.51 -13.41 22.08
N CYS A 679 -17.27 -13.80 21.73
CA CYS A 679 -16.05 -13.26 22.36
C CYS A 679 -15.85 -11.76 22.08
N TYR A 680 -16.56 -11.19 21.11
CA TYR A 680 -16.54 -9.75 20.80
C TYR A 680 -17.88 -9.06 21.13
N GLY A 681 -18.74 -9.73 21.91
CA GLY A 681 -20.04 -9.19 22.34
C GLY A 681 -21.14 -9.26 21.27
N LEU A 682 -20.96 -10.05 20.22
CA LEU A 682 -21.93 -10.22 19.14
C LEU A 682 -22.70 -11.53 19.30
N THR A 683 -24.03 -11.46 19.35
CA THR A 683 -24.88 -12.65 19.53
C THR A 683 -25.49 -13.07 18.21
N VAL A 684 -25.22 -14.31 17.80
CA VAL A 684 -25.91 -14.96 16.67
C VAL A 684 -27.17 -15.64 17.19
N TRP A 685 -28.31 -15.37 16.58
CA TRP A 685 -29.56 -16.03 16.96
C TRP A 685 -29.54 -17.52 16.56
N PRO A 686 -29.90 -18.43 17.48
CA PRO A 686 -29.84 -19.86 17.20
C PRO A 686 -30.82 -20.24 16.08
N ALA A 687 -30.41 -21.21 15.26
CA ALA A 687 -31.25 -21.87 14.28
C ALA A 687 -31.20 -23.37 14.53
N GLU A 688 -32.34 -23.98 14.82
CA GLU A 688 -32.42 -25.37 15.22
C GLU A 688 -32.62 -26.23 13.99
N LEU A 689 -31.68 -27.15 13.72
CA LEU A 689 -31.81 -28.11 12.63
C LEU A 689 -32.95 -29.09 12.94
N VAL A 690 -33.79 -29.35 11.93
CA VAL A 690 -34.96 -30.21 12.06
C VAL A 690 -35.00 -31.23 10.93
N GLY A 691 -35.22 -32.50 11.27
CA GLY A 691 -35.30 -33.63 10.33
C GLY A 691 -36.72 -34.08 10.02
N SER A 692 -37.75 -33.50 10.66
CA SER A 692 -39.15 -33.82 10.39
C SER A 692 -40.11 -32.65 10.60
N ALA A 693 -41.30 -32.74 10.01
CA ALA A 693 -42.36 -31.75 10.18
C ALA A 693 -42.85 -31.63 11.65
N GLU A 694 -42.82 -32.73 12.42
CA GLU A 694 -43.20 -32.72 13.83
C GLU A 694 -42.12 -32.09 14.71
N GLU A 695 -40.84 -32.37 14.42
CA GLU A 695 -39.71 -31.72 15.07
C GLU A 695 -39.71 -30.21 14.80
N ALA A 696 -39.97 -29.80 13.54
CA ALA A 696 -40.12 -28.41 13.18
C ALA A 696 -41.27 -27.70 13.94
N ALA A 697 -42.41 -28.38 14.10
CA ALA A 697 -43.54 -27.85 14.85
C ALA A 697 -43.23 -27.73 16.36
N PHE A 698 -42.55 -28.72 16.93
CA PHE A 698 -42.12 -28.72 18.33
C PHE A 698 -41.13 -27.60 18.61
N GLU A 699 -40.10 -27.45 17.78
CA GLU A 699 -39.13 -26.36 17.91
C GLU A 699 -39.78 -24.99 17.70
N GLY A 700 -40.75 -24.88 16.79
CA GLY A 700 -41.54 -23.67 16.60
C GLY A 700 -42.31 -23.25 17.86
N GLU A 701 -42.92 -24.21 18.57
CA GLU A 701 -43.61 -23.96 19.84
C GLU A 701 -42.65 -23.55 20.96
N ARG A 702 -41.46 -24.19 21.02
CA ARG A 702 -40.42 -23.88 22.00
C ARG A 702 -39.82 -22.49 21.81
N LEU A 703 -39.55 -22.08 20.57
CA LEU A 703 -38.99 -20.77 20.22
C LEU A 703 -40.01 -19.63 20.32
N GLY A 704 -41.31 -19.98 20.25
CA GLY A 704 -42.43 -19.04 20.30
C GLY A 704 -42.78 -18.45 18.94
N TRP A 705 -44.08 -18.28 18.69
CA TRP A 705 -44.61 -17.80 17.42
C TRP A 705 -44.49 -16.27 17.26
N PRO A 706 -44.30 -15.75 16.03
CA PRO A 706 -44.10 -16.48 14.77
C PRO A 706 -42.65 -16.94 14.58
N VAL A 707 -42.46 -18.02 13.81
CA VAL A 707 -41.15 -18.56 13.43
C VAL A 707 -40.93 -18.54 11.91
N VAL A 708 -39.68 -18.79 11.53
CA VAL A 708 -39.21 -18.93 10.16
C VAL A 708 -38.73 -20.37 9.96
N LEU A 709 -39.06 -20.95 8.81
CA LEU A 709 -38.47 -22.21 8.35
C LEU A 709 -37.61 -21.92 7.12
N LYS A 710 -36.33 -22.30 7.18
CA LYS A 710 -35.36 -22.06 6.10
C LYS A 710 -34.56 -23.30 5.77
N VAL A 711 -34.09 -23.39 4.54
CA VAL A 711 -33.03 -24.33 4.15
C VAL A 711 -31.75 -23.95 4.92
N ALA A 712 -31.19 -24.91 5.64
CA ALA A 712 -29.98 -24.78 6.47
C ALA A 712 -28.70 -25.10 5.68
N ASP A 713 -28.72 -24.78 4.38
CA ASP A 713 -27.55 -24.77 3.51
C ASP A 713 -27.22 -23.29 3.18
N PRO A 714 -25.98 -22.84 3.44
CA PRO A 714 -25.56 -21.43 3.34
C PRO A 714 -25.82 -20.81 1.98
N GLY A 715 -25.51 -21.52 0.89
CA GLY A 715 -25.66 -21.02 -0.47
C GLY A 715 -27.13 -20.93 -0.88
N ALA A 716 -27.93 -21.93 -0.51
CA ALA A 716 -29.35 -22.01 -0.86
C ALA A 716 -30.22 -21.04 -0.05
N SER A 717 -29.88 -20.72 1.20
CA SER A 717 -30.68 -19.83 2.07
C SER A 717 -30.90 -18.42 1.49
N ARG A 718 -30.05 -18.01 0.54
CA ARG A 718 -30.07 -16.71 -0.15
C ARG A 718 -30.88 -16.71 -1.45
N MET A 719 -31.41 -17.87 -1.86
CA MET A 719 -32.19 -18.03 -3.10
C MET A 719 -33.69 -17.79 -2.85
N ALA A 720 -34.40 -17.32 -3.88
CA ALA A 720 -35.84 -17.13 -3.79
C ALA A 720 -36.56 -18.48 -3.56
N GLY A 721 -37.35 -18.56 -2.49
CA GLY A 721 -38.20 -19.71 -2.18
C GLY A 721 -37.61 -20.76 -1.24
N THR A 722 -36.42 -20.53 -0.67
CA THR A 722 -35.80 -21.39 0.35
C THR A 722 -36.14 -21.01 1.79
N VAL A 723 -36.89 -19.92 1.98
CA VAL A 723 -37.35 -19.41 3.28
C VAL A 723 -38.87 -19.28 3.29
N ARG A 724 -39.51 -19.62 4.42
CA ARG A 724 -40.93 -19.38 4.71
C ARG A 724 -41.05 -18.55 5.99
N LEU A 725 -41.60 -17.35 5.85
CA LEU A 725 -41.74 -16.36 6.93
C LEU A 725 -43.16 -16.39 7.51
N GLY A 726 -43.32 -15.84 8.73
CA GLY A 726 -44.64 -15.59 9.32
C GLY A 726 -45.41 -16.85 9.75
N LEU A 727 -44.71 -17.94 10.09
CA LEU A 727 -45.34 -19.19 10.52
C LEU A 727 -45.85 -19.03 11.95
N ALA A 728 -47.16 -18.81 12.09
CA ALA A 728 -47.80 -18.43 13.35
C ALA A 728 -48.38 -19.62 14.15
N GLY A 729 -48.13 -20.85 13.73
CA GLY A 729 -48.60 -22.05 14.42
C GLY A 729 -48.14 -23.36 13.80
N ALA A 730 -48.30 -24.44 14.56
CA ALA A 730 -47.78 -25.76 14.22
C ALA A 730 -48.25 -26.28 12.84
N GLU A 731 -49.51 -26.08 12.45
CA GLU A 731 -49.99 -26.48 11.12
C GLU A 731 -49.28 -25.75 9.97
N SER A 732 -49.05 -24.44 10.13
CA SER A 732 -48.35 -23.64 9.12
C SER A 732 -46.90 -24.09 8.94
N VAL A 733 -46.22 -24.48 10.04
CA VAL A 733 -44.85 -25.02 9.98
C VAL A 733 -44.81 -26.39 9.32
N ARG A 734 -45.73 -27.30 9.68
CA ARG A 734 -45.80 -28.62 9.03
C ARG A 734 -46.00 -28.50 7.52
N HIS A 735 -46.91 -27.62 7.10
CA HIS A 735 -47.16 -27.37 5.69
C HIS A 735 -45.93 -26.78 4.99
N ALA A 736 -45.29 -25.77 5.60
CA ALA A 736 -44.05 -25.18 5.09
C ALA A 736 -42.91 -26.21 4.97
N TYR A 737 -42.79 -27.13 5.92
CA TYR A 737 -41.80 -28.21 5.90
C TYR A 737 -42.04 -29.16 4.74
N THR A 738 -43.28 -29.65 4.58
CA THR A 738 -43.63 -30.54 3.47
C THR A 738 -43.40 -29.85 2.11
N ASP A 739 -43.72 -28.57 1.99
CA ASP A 739 -43.49 -27.78 0.78
C ASP A 739 -42.00 -27.65 0.43
N LEU A 740 -41.15 -27.31 1.41
CA LEU A 740 -39.70 -27.21 1.20
C LEU A 740 -39.08 -28.58 0.85
N VAL A 741 -39.45 -29.65 1.56
CA VAL A 741 -38.98 -31.01 1.26
C VAL A 741 -39.44 -31.49 -0.12
N ALA A 742 -40.69 -31.20 -0.51
CA ALA A 742 -41.18 -31.54 -1.85
C ALA A 742 -40.43 -30.81 -2.97
N ARG A 743 -39.97 -29.59 -2.69
CA ARG A 743 -39.28 -28.74 -3.66
C ARG A 743 -37.78 -29.01 -3.78
N PHE A 744 -37.10 -29.29 -2.66
CA PHE A 744 -35.65 -29.37 -2.59
C PHE A 744 -35.12 -30.79 -2.26
N GLY A 745 -35.99 -31.72 -1.86
CA GLY A 745 -35.62 -33.08 -1.48
C GLY A 745 -35.56 -33.28 0.04
N ALA A 746 -35.72 -34.53 0.49
CA ALA A 746 -35.76 -34.88 1.92
C ALA A 746 -34.38 -34.87 2.60
N GLU A 747 -33.29 -34.84 1.81
CA GLU A 747 -31.92 -34.81 2.32
C GLU A 747 -31.41 -33.39 2.60
N VAL A 748 -32.17 -32.36 2.20
CA VAL A 748 -31.79 -30.96 2.42
C VAL A 748 -32.03 -30.61 3.89
N PRO A 749 -31.00 -30.13 4.62
CA PRO A 749 -31.17 -29.77 6.02
C PRO A 749 -32.09 -28.55 6.11
N LEU A 750 -33.07 -28.59 7.00
CA LEU A 750 -33.98 -27.49 7.29
C LEU A 750 -33.74 -26.99 8.72
N ALA A 751 -33.93 -25.71 8.96
CA ALA A 751 -33.83 -25.12 10.29
C ALA A 751 -35.03 -24.24 10.64
N VAL A 752 -35.45 -24.32 11.89
CA VAL A 752 -36.44 -23.41 12.51
C VAL A 752 -35.70 -22.33 13.29
N GLN A 753 -36.08 -21.07 13.07
CA GLN A 753 -35.52 -19.93 13.77
C GLN A 753 -36.63 -18.96 14.15
N LYS A 754 -36.49 -18.26 15.28
CA LYS A 754 -37.43 -17.21 15.69
C LYS A 754 -37.51 -16.11 14.63
N MET A 755 -38.72 -15.64 14.32
CA MET A 755 -38.87 -14.53 13.37
C MET A 755 -38.46 -13.21 14.05
N ALA A 756 -37.51 -12.51 13.43
CA ALA A 756 -37.11 -11.19 13.89
C ALA A 756 -38.27 -10.18 13.78
N PRO A 757 -38.39 -9.20 14.70
CA PRO A 757 -39.36 -8.13 14.62
C PRO A 757 -39.31 -7.41 13.26
N GLN A 758 -40.48 -7.06 12.74
CA GLN A 758 -40.62 -6.27 11.52
C GLN A 758 -41.21 -4.90 11.88
N PRO A 759 -40.82 -3.82 11.18
CA PRO A 759 -39.95 -3.79 10.00
C PRO A 759 -38.45 -3.89 10.34
N ALA A 760 -37.69 -4.59 9.49
CA ALA A 760 -36.23 -4.65 9.58
C ALA A 760 -35.60 -4.64 8.19
N VAL A 761 -34.45 -3.98 8.04
CA VAL A 761 -33.70 -3.93 6.78
C VAL A 761 -32.64 -5.03 6.76
N PRO A 762 -32.66 -5.96 5.79
CA PRO A 762 -31.63 -6.98 5.67
C PRO A 762 -30.33 -6.40 5.13
N THR A 763 -29.22 -6.73 5.77
CA THR A 763 -27.86 -6.32 5.37
C THR A 763 -26.92 -7.52 5.34
N VAL A 764 -25.80 -7.37 4.64
CA VAL A 764 -24.74 -8.37 4.53
C VAL A 764 -23.44 -7.73 5.00
N VAL A 765 -22.71 -8.46 5.83
CA VAL A 765 -21.38 -8.10 6.32
C VAL A 765 -20.49 -9.29 6.04
N SER A 766 -19.35 -9.05 5.41
CA SER A 766 -18.31 -10.06 5.31
C SER A 766 -16.93 -9.46 5.53
N VAL A 767 -15.98 -10.33 5.84
CA VAL A 767 -14.57 -10.02 5.97
C VAL A 767 -13.78 -11.04 5.17
N VAL A 768 -12.75 -10.56 4.48
CA VAL A 768 -11.74 -11.41 3.84
C VAL A 768 -10.36 -10.94 4.30
N GLU A 769 -9.50 -11.87 4.70
CA GLU A 769 -8.08 -11.61 4.92
C GLU A 769 -7.36 -11.66 3.56
N ASP A 770 -7.22 -10.50 2.94
CA ASP A 770 -6.47 -10.37 1.68
C ASP A 770 -4.95 -10.46 1.96
N PRO A 771 -4.16 -11.23 1.20
CA PRO A 771 -2.72 -11.36 1.45
C PRO A 771 -1.94 -10.04 1.39
N ALA A 772 -2.45 -9.05 0.66
CA ALA A 772 -1.77 -7.80 0.36
C ALA A 772 -2.30 -6.62 1.21
N PHE A 773 -3.59 -6.62 1.55
CA PHE A 773 -4.27 -5.58 2.35
C PHE A 773 -4.61 -6.05 3.79
N GLY A 774 -4.57 -7.35 4.06
CA GLY A 774 -5.08 -8.03 5.26
C GLY A 774 -6.60 -7.92 5.40
N PRO A 775 -7.17 -7.74 6.60
CA PRO A 775 -8.61 -7.89 6.78
C PRO A 775 -9.34 -6.70 6.17
N VAL A 776 -10.13 -7.01 5.13
CA VAL A 776 -11.01 -6.07 4.45
C VAL A 776 -12.44 -6.44 4.79
N LEU A 777 -13.14 -5.51 5.42
CA LEU A 777 -14.55 -5.62 5.75
C LEU A 777 -15.39 -5.05 4.60
N SER A 778 -16.42 -5.77 4.19
CA SER A 778 -17.44 -5.30 3.26
C SER A 778 -18.80 -5.17 3.93
N PHE A 779 -19.61 -4.24 3.43
CA PHE A 779 -20.98 -4.01 3.88
C PHE A 779 -21.88 -3.68 2.70
N GLY A 780 -23.06 -4.27 2.66
CA GLY A 780 -24.10 -3.99 1.67
C GLY A 780 -25.49 -4.32 2.18
N LEU A 781 -26.51 -3.93 1.40
CA LEU A 781 -27.89 -4.38 1.68
C LEU A 781 -28.10 -5.81 1.16
N GLY A 782 -28.84 -6.61 1.92
CA GLY A 782 -29.10 -8.03 1.60
C GLY A 782 -30.15 -8.27 0.54
N GLU A 783 -30.72 -7.21 -0.06
CA GLU A 783 -31.68 -7.32 -1.15
C GLU A 783 -31.01 -7.79 -2.45
N VAL A 784 -31.67 -8.69 -3.19
CA VAL A 784 -31.14 -9.28 -4.44
C VAL A 784 -30.77 -8.20 -5.46
N THR A 785 -31.56 -7.13 -5.56
CA THR A 785 -31.29 -6.02 -6.48
C THR A 785 -30.01 -5.26 -6.11
N ALA A 786 -29.77 -5.01 -4.83
CA ALA A 786 -28.55 -4.34 -4.37
C ALA A 786 -27.30 -5.16 -4.71
N ARG A 787 -27.38 -6.49 -4.57
CA ARG A 787 -26.33 -7.43 -4.97
C ARG A 787 -26.06 -7.43 -6.48
N LEU A 788 -27.12 -7.47 -7.29
CA LEU A 788 -26.99 -7.40 -8.76
C LEU A 788 -26.36 -6.09 -9.24
N LEU A 789 -26.50 -5.01 -8.47
CA LEU A 789 -25.89 -3.72 -8.75
C LEU A 789 -24.48 -3.57 -8.16
N ALA A 790 -23.97 -4.59 -7.47
CA ALA A 790 -22.72 -4.55 -6.70
C ALA A 790 -22.68 -3.33 -5.75
N ASP A 791 -23.80 -3.06 -5.07
CA ASP A 791 -23.94 -1.94 -4.14
C ASP A 791 -23.38 -2.29 -2.76
N GLU A 792 -22.05 -2.34 -2.69
CA GLU A 792 -21.29 -2.72 -1.50
C GLU A 792 -20.16 -1.71 -1.26
N GLY A 793 -19.90 -1.41 0.01
CA GLY A 793 -18.75 -0.62 0.46
C GLY A 793 -17.69 -1.49 1.11
N PHE A 794 -16.44 -0.99 1.16
CA PHE A 794 -15.30 -1.70 1.72
C PHE A 794 -14.46 -0.81 2.65
N ARG A 795 -13.89 -1.37 3.72
CA ARG A 795 -12.94 -0.70 4.63
C ARG A 795 -11.86 -1.66 5.13
N LEU A 796 -10.67 -1.12 5.41
CA LEU A 796 -9.64 -1.87 6.14
C LEU A 796 -9.99 -1.97 7.62
N ALA A 797 -9.77 -3.15 8.20
CA ALA A 797 -9.84 -3.37 9.62
C ALA A 797 -8.49 -3.08 10.32
N PRO A 798 -8.52 -2.58 11.57
CA PRO A 798 -9.70 -2.28 12.39
C PRO A 798 -10.37 -0.95 12.00
N LEU A 799 -11.69 -0.85 12.20
CA LEU A 799 -12.48 0.34 11.85
C LEU A 799 -12.52 1.34 13.03
N THR A 800 -12.49 2.63 12.70
CA THR A 800 -12.97 3.70 13.59
C THR A 800 -14.49 3.81 13.56
N ARG A 801 -15.10 4.53 14.52
CA ARG A 801 -16.55 4.81 14.48
C ARG A 801 -16.92 5.54 13.19
N ARG A 802 -16.08 6.49 12.75
CA ARG A 802 -16.29 7.15 11.47
C ARG A 802 -16.14 6.22 10.27
N ASP A 803 -15.17 5.32 10.26
CA ASP A 803 -15.02 4.36 9.16
C ASP A 803 -16.29 3.52 8.99
N ALA A 804 -16.90 3.07 10.10
CA ALA A 804 -18.18 2.36 10.08
C ALA A 804 -19.33 3.24 9.58
N ALA A 805 -19.42 4.47 10.07
CA ALA A 805 -20.44 5.43 9.65
C ALA A 805 -20.36 5.77 8.15
N GLU A 806 -19.16 5.98 7.64
CA GLU A 806 -18.92 6.25 6.22
C GLU A 806 -19.14 5.00 5.37
N LEU A 807 -18.77 3.81 5.86
CA LEU A 807 -19.04 2.54 5.18
C LEU A 807 -20.54 2.34 4.98
N VAL A 808 -21.35 2.53 6.03
CA VAL A 808 -22.81 2.41 5.93
C VAL A 808 -23.37 3.39 4.91
N ARG A 809 -22.89 4.64 4.91
CA ARG A 809 -23.35 5.70 4.00
C ARG A 809 -22.81 5.59 2.58
N SER A 810 -21.77 4.78 2.35
CA SER A 810 -21.16 4.62 1.02
C SER A 810 -22.00 3.78 0.06
N VAL A 811 -22.91 2.96 0.61
CA VAL A 811 -23.86 2.16 -0.16
C VAL A 811 -24.93 3.07 -0.76
N ARG A 812 -25.20 2.95 -2.08
CA ARG A 812 -26.17 3.83 -2.75
C ARG A 812 -27.58 3.67 -2.22
N ALA A 813 -27.93 2.47 -1.75
CA ALA A 813 -29.19 2.16 -1.12
C ALA A 813 -29.25 2.50 0.39
N ALA A 814 -28.18 3.06 0.97
CA ALA A 814 -28.16 3.52 2.37
C ALA A 814 -29.33 4.43 2.79
N PRO A 815 -29.93 5.29 1.93
CA PRO A 815 -31.12 6.06 2.28
C PRO A 815 -32.27 5.23 2.89
N LEU A 816 -32.38 3.94 2.57
CA LEU A 816 -33.36 3.03 3.16
C LEU A 816 -33.17 2.84 4.67
N LEU A 817 -31.92 2.88 5.15
CA LEU A 817 -31.59 2.79 6.59
C LEU A 817 -31.98 4.06 7.36
N PHE A 818 -32.04 5.20 6.67
CA PHE A 818 -32.33 6.52 7.25
C PHE A 818 -33.80 6.94 7.09
N GLY A 819 -34.67 6.00 6.75
CA GLY A 819 -36.12 6.23 6.66
C GLY A 819 -36.58 7.01 5.43
N GLN A 820 -35.79 7.00 4.34
CA GLN A 820 -36.23 7.55 3.07
C GLN A 820 -37.08 6.52 2.29
N TYR A 821 -37.77 6.98 1.24
CA TYR A 821 -38.59 6.13 0.37
C TYR A 821 -39.71 5.34 1.08
N GLY A 822 -40.17 5.79 2.24
CA GLY A 822 -41.27 5.18 3.00
C GLY A 822 -40.86 4.05 3.94
N TYR A 823 -39.56 3.80 4.12
CA TYR A 823 -39.04 2.92 5.16
C TYR A 823 -38.99 3.65 6.51
N PRO A 824 -39.12 2.96 7.65
CA PRO A 824 -38.84 3.55 8.95
C PRO A 824 -37.32 3.65 9.18
N PRO A 825 -36.84 4.67 9.91
CA PRO A 825 -35.45 4.71 10.37
C PRO A 825 -35.11 3.49 11.21
N VAL A 826 -33.93 2.91 11.01
CA VAL A 826 -33.45 1.74 11.76
C VAL A 826 -32.29 2.11 12.69
N ALA A 827 -31.89 1.17 13.55
CA ALA A 827 -30.81 1.34 14.53
C ALA A 827 -29.41 1.35 13.88
N VAL A 828 -29.13 2.39 13.08
CA VAL A 828 -27.85 2.55 12.37
C VAL A 828 -26.65 2.58 13.33
N ASP A 829 -26.79 3.20 14.51
CA ASP A 829 -25.71 3.24 15.50
C ASP A 829 -25.31 1.84 16.00
N ALA A 830 -26.28 0.93 16.15
CA ALA A 830 -26.04 -0.46 16.53
C ALA A 830 -25.40 -1.26 15.39
N LEU A 831 -25.73 -0.94 14.14
CA LEU A 831 -25.08 -1.50 12.96
C LEU A 831 -23.62 -1.03 12.88
N GLU A 832 -23.35 0.26 13.09
CA GLU A 832 -22.01 0.82 13.10
C GLU A 832 -21.15 0.16 14.21
N ASP A 833 -21.70 -0.08 15.41
CA ASP A 833 -21.02 -0.81 16.49
C ASP A 833 -20.70 -2.26 16.12
N LEU A 834 -21.63 -2.96 15.46
CA LEU A 834 -21.39 -4.31 14.94
C LEU A 834 -20.22 -4.32 13.96
N LEU A 835 -20.17 -3.39 13.00
CA LEU A 835 -19.10 -3.31 12.01
C LEU A 835 -17.73 -3.07 12.67
N VAL A 836 -17.67 -2.23 13.70
CA VAL A 836 -16.44 -2.00 14.48
C VAL A 836 -15.99 -3.27 15.20
N ARG A 837 -16.91 -3.99 15.85
CA ARG A 837 -16.61 -5.25 16.55
C ARG A 837 -16.14 -6.36 15.61
N VAL A 838 -16.81 -6.52 14.46
CA VAL A 838 -16.41 -7.47 13.41
C VAL A 838 -15.03 -7.10 12.86
N GLY A 839 -14.79 -5.82 12.60
CA GLY A 839 -13.47 -5.33 12.18
C GLY A 839 -12.38 -5.60 13.22
N ARG A 840 -12.68 -5.45 14.52
CA ARG A 840 -11.73 -5.77 15.58
C ARG A 840 -11.42 -7.26 15.64
N LEU A 841 -12.45 -8.11 15.57
CA LEU A 841 -12.32 -9.56 15.55
C LEU A 841 -11.37 -10.02 14.43
N ALA A 842 -11.58 -9.53 13.21
CA ALA A 842 -10.73 -9.87 12.07
C ALA A 842 -9.30 -9.34 12.19
N HIS A 843 -9.13 -8.17 12.80
CA HIS A 843 -7.80 -7.64 13.05
C HIS A 843 -7.02 -8.50 14.06
N ASP A 844 -7.67 -8.92 15.14
CA ASP A 844 -7.05 -9.65 16.24
C ASP A 844 -6.77 -11.13 15.89
N LEU A 845 -7.45 -11.68 14.87
CA LEU A 845 -7.39 -13.09 14.43
C LEU A 845 -7.03 -13.21 12.92
N PRO A 846 -5.74 -13.10 12.53
CA PRO A 846 -5.30 -13.25 11.14
C PRO A 846 -5.61 -14.62 10.50
N GLU A 847 -5.86 -15.64 11.31
CA GLU A 847 -6.20 -16.99 10.87
C GLU A 847 -7.58 -17.05 10.21
N ILE A 848 -8.44 -16.06 10.45
CA ILE A 848 -9.74 -15.93 9.79
C ILE A 848 -9.52 -15.46 8.36
N ALA A 849 -9.42 -16.42 7.44
CA ALA A 849 -9.32 -16.16 6.02
C ALA A 849 -10.58 -15.48 5.48
N ARG A 850 -11.75 -15.88 6.00
CA ARG A 850 -13.05 -15.31 5.63
C ARG A 850 -14.04 -15.40 6.79
N LEU A 851 -14.87 -14.39 6.95
CA LEU A 851 -16.02 -14.37 7.87
C LEU A 851 -17.23 -13.82 7.12
N ASP A 852 -18.31 -14.58 7.04
CA ASP A 852 -19.58 -14.12 6.49
C ASP A 852 -20.66 -14.10 7.57
N LEU A 853 -21.39 -12.99 7.68
CA LEU A 853 -22.61 -12.95 8.46
C LEU A 853 -23.80 -13.24 7.52
N ASP A 854 -24.43 -14.41 7.71
CA ASP A 854 -25.57 -14.92 6.95
C ASP A 854 -26.85 -14.12 7.29
N GLN A 855 -26.90 -12.89 6.78
CA GLN A 855 -27.87 -11.82 7.04
C GLN A 855 -27.77 -11.18 8.44
N VAL A 856 -27.64 -9.86 8.41
CA VAL A 856 -27.71 -8.98 9.57
C VAL A 856 -28.98 -8.12 9.41
N LEU A 857 -29.99 -8.37 10.24
CA LEU A 857 -31.24 -7.60 10.22
C LEU A 857 -31.13 -6.38 11.12
N VAL A 858 -31.37 -5.20 10.55
CA VAL A 858 -31.31 -3.93 11.26
C VAL A 858 -32.75 -3.48 11.53
N GLY A 859 -33.21 -3.64 12.78
CA GLY A 859 -34.53 -3.21 13.23
C GLY A 859 -34.52 -1.79 13.78
N GLU A 860 -35.63 -1.33 14.33
CA GLU A 860 -35.75 0.05 14.87
C GLU A 860 -34.87 0.33 16.10
N SER A 861 -34.53 -0.70 16.88
CA SER A 861 -33.78 -0.54 18.14
C SER A 861 -32.62 -1.52 18.32
N GLU A 862 -32.52 -2.56 17.50
CA GLU A 862 -31.51 -3.60 17.64
C GLU A 862 -31.03 -4.13 16.29
N VAL A 863 -29.87 -4.79 16.30
CA VAL A 863 -29.30 -5.51 15.17
C VAL A 863 -29.23 -6.99 15.51
N ILE A 864 -29.73 -7.82 14.60
CA ILE A 864 -29.88 -9.26 14.80
C ILE A 864 -29.05 -9.99 13.74
N VAL A 865 -28.09 -10.81 14.18
CA VAL A 865 -27.30 -11.67 13.29
C VAL A 865 -27.99 -13.04 13.21
N LEU A 866 -28.40 -13.45 12.00
CA LEU A 866 -29.18 -14.68 11.81
C LEU A 866 -28.34 -15.94 11.60
N GLY A 867 -27.06 -15.77 11.30
CA GLY A 867 -26.08 -16.83 11.12
C GLY A 867 -24.70 -16.23 10.86
N ALA A 868 -23.64 -17.00 11.12
CA ALA A 868 -22.28 -16.57 10.86
C ALA A 868 -21.37 -17.76 10.57
N ARG A 869 -20.45 -17.59 9.62
CA ARG A 869 -19.49 -18.63 9.21
C ARG A 869 -18.11 -18.07 9.11
N ALA A 870 -17.14 -18.79 9.62
CA ALA A 870 -15.73 -18.46 9.45
C ALA A 870 -15.02 -19.59 8.71
N VAL A 871 -14.12 -19.19 7.82
CA VAL A 871 -13.15 -20.06 7.18
C VAL A 871 -11.80 -19.71 7.77
N LEU A 872 -11.15 -20.68 8.40
CA LEU A 872 -9.83 -20.55 8.99
C LEU A 872 -8.77 -21.15 8.08
N ARG A 873 -7.58 -20.53 8.12
CA ARG A 873 -6.37 -21.03 7.47
C ARG A 873 -5.16 -20.62 8.29
N THR A 874 -4.18 -21.50 8.41
CA THR A 874 -2.86 -21.13 8.96
C THR A 874 -2.20 -20.08 8.05
N PRO A 875 -1.84 -18.88 8.56
CA PRO A 875 -1.22 -17.84 7.75
C PRO A 875 0.11 -18.32 7.15
N GLU A 876 0.35 -18.03 5.86
CA GLU A 876 1.65 -18.27 5.22
C GLU A 876 2.65 -17.18 5.65
N GLY A 877 3.15 -17.30 6.88
CA GLY A 877 4.11 -16.37 7.47
C GLY A 877 3.48 -15.13 8.14
N PRO A 878 4.30 -14.28 8.76
CA PRO A 878 3.81 -13.09 9.45
C PRO A 878 3.22 -12.08 8.46
N ARG A 879 2.18 -11.35 8.87
CA ARG A 879 1.64 -10.21 8.11
C ARG A 879 2.79 -9.27 7.71
N LEU A 880 2.86 -8.91 6.42
CA LEU A 880 3.96 -8.13 5.82
C LEU A 880 4.27 -6.78 6.53
N ASP A 881 3.33 -6.23 7.30
CA ASP A 881 3.51 -4.98 8.06
C ASP A 881 3.89 -5.16 9.54
N GLY A 882 3.64 -6.35 10.11
CA GLY A 882 3.96 -6.66 11.52
C GLY A 882 5.34 -7.28 11.70
N GLY A 883 6.01 -7.61 10.59
CA GLY A 883 7.34 -8.18 10.54
C GLY A 883 8.46 -7.13 10.57
N PRO A 884 9.72 -7.58 10.68
CA PRO A 884 10.88 -6.69 10.59
C PRO A 884 11.02 -6.13 9.16
N ARG A 885 11.79 -5.04 8.98
CA ARG A 885 11.94 -4.34 7.70
C ARG A 885 12.37 -5.27 6.57
N ARG A 886 11.74 -5.16 5.39
CA ARG A 886 12.11 -5.92 4.18
C ARG A 886 11.90 -5.06 2.93
N LEU A 887 12.78 -5.20 1.96
CA LEU A 887 12.52 -4.79 0.58
C LEU A 887 11.55 -5.78 -0.06
N LEU A 888 10.47 -5.26 -0.64
CA LEU A 888 9.46 -6.03 -1.37
C LEU A 888 9.60 -5.75 -2.87
#